data_AF-A0A4Z2BHZ9-F1
#
_entry.id   AF-A0A4Z2BHZ9-F1
#
_cell.length_a   1.000
_cell.length_b   1.000
_cell.length_c   1.000
_cell.angle_alpha   90.00
_cell.angle_beta   90.00
_cell.angle_gamma   90.00
#
_symmetry.space_group_name_H-M   'P 1'
#
loop_
_entity.id
_entity.type
_entity.pdbx_description
1 polymer ?
#
loop_
_entity_poly.entity_id
_entity_poly.type
_entity_poly.pdbx_seq_one_letter_code
_entity_poly.pdbx_strand_id
1 'polypeptide(L)'
;MLEVLHSLANQSTPLHHGVVFLFNGAEENVLQASHGFITQHPWAKQVRAFINLEAAGVGGKEVVFQTGPENPWLVQAYVQAAKHPFASVVGQEVFQSGIIPSDTDFRIYRDFGNIPGIDLAFIENGFIYHTKYDTADRILTDSIQRAGDNILAVLRYLLMSEKLADSSEYRHGNMVFFDLLGVFVVAYPARVGTILNYMVAAATFLYLAKKASRPGNGGGRYVRDLAYATGVALLSWLVTLLSVLIVALLVTLLGRSMFWYDHFYTSICLYGAAATGKIILIHTLAKNLYYGGVRLVELGDLYFDVSLLLWCCSLVWLTQQGLCSAYVPMLMVAFPLVTRILLAKEFKHRGASLRYSMFYLLGLALPYVHFMFLIWVVFEIFTPIMGRSGTEIPPEVVLASLVTLATIFLSSFFLHFIYLVRSTKWILTGLGSVFLLTFLVISSGLLFPYSDAPERPRPKRVFLQHTTRTFHNLQGQVESRDSGLWINSFDYTGIQHITPLVPEINDSFRTHCREDRPFCGYPWFLPVKFLSKSVAPLRFQTPSSVGTLSPLCCFRKNWYLPAPEVSPSSPVEFSLLSQEETSWGTIKMTFRVTGPSHMSLYLLPHRGASLSTWSFGDGTPRFDLSGEYFIFYSHGLDVRTWTFWFEIQPPSDPDPSGPEGMISVAISSHYFFGPDHRTAQLEEILSRFPYVGFSLLVGQHLRHVSILTTRRVTEAEKSREPAGGVWAGGRTHHRRCLFALRLTHCQTPATVSAGLVASLAHATHASTVDIQRTDPPQEPRASRSLWSWERKDFSFLTRSCFFFY
;
A
#
# COMPACT_ATOMS: atom_id res chain seq x y z
N MET A 1 -7.14 23.27 2.03
CA MET A 1 -8.62 23.39 2.01
C MET A 1 -9.13 24.73 2.51
N LEU A 2 -8.82 25.16 3.75
CA LEU A 2 -9.33 26.42 4.33
C LEU A 2 -9.03 27.66 3.45
N GLU A 3 -7.83 27.78 2.92
CA GLU A 3 -7.45 28.89 2.03
C GLU A 3 -8.25 28.89 0.72
N VAL A 4 -8.52 27.70 0.15
CA VAL A 4 -9.33 27.55 -1.05
C VAL A 4 -10.78 27.95 -0.77
N LEU A 5 -11.33 27.55 0.39
CA LEU A 5 -12.65 27.98 0.84
C LEU A 5 -12.72 29.51 0.98
N HIS A 6 -11.74 30.13 1.63
CA HIS A 6 -11.67 31.59 1.76
C HIS A 6 -11.62 32.28 0.39
N SER A 7 -10.77 31.78 -0.51
CA SER A 7 -10.63 32.29 -1.88
C SER A 7 -11.88 32.13 -2.75
N LEU A 8 -12.68 31.08 -2.54
CA LEU A 8 -13.96 30.89 -3.21
C LEU A 8 -15.08 31.73 -2.58
N ALA A 9 -15.08 31.90 -1.26
CA ALA A 9 -16.09 32.72 -0.57
C ALA A 9 -15.99 34.20 -0.95
N ASN A 10 -14.77 34.69 -1.22
CA ASN A 10 -14.51 36.07 -1.61
C ASN A 10 -14.62 36.35 -3.12
N GLN A 11 -15.02 35.36 -3.92
CA GLN A 11 -15.16 35.56 -5.37
C GLN A 11 -16.47 36.30 -5.69
N SER A 12 -16.44 37.18 -6.69
CA SER A 12 -17.64 37.91 -7.14
C SER A 12 -18.50 37.12 -8.12
N THR A 13 -17.93 36.12 -8.79
CA THR A 13 -18.62 35.32 -9.81
C THR A 13 -19.47 34.22 -9.16
N PRO A 14 -20.77 34.12 -9.48
CA PRO A 14 -21.60 33.03 -8.96
C PRO A 14 -21.12 31.68 -9.53
N LEU A 15 -21.06 30.67 -8.67
CA LEU A 15 -20.73 29.30 -9.06
C LEU A 15 -21.96 28.62 -9.67
N HIS A 16 -21.77 27.82 -10.73
CA HIS A 16 -22.86 27.04 -11.33
C HIS A 16 -23.23 25.81 -10.49
N HIS A 17 -22.24 25.23 -9.82
CA HIS A 17 -22.40 24.05 -8.96
C HIS A 17 -22.00 24.34 -7.50
N GLY A 18 -22.63 23.64 -6.56
CA GLY A 18 -22.26 23.69 -5.15
C GLY A 18 -20.97 22.94 -4.84
N VAL A 19 -20.27 23.35 -3.78
CA VAL A 19 -19.06 22.69 -3.28
C VAL A 19 -19.25 22.28 -1.82
N VAL A 20 -18.82 21.06 -1.49
CA VAL A 20 -18.74 20.57 -0.11
C VAL A 20 -17.27 20.46 0.27
N PHE A 21 -16.87 21.18 1.31
CA PHE A 21 -15.57 20.99 1.94
C PHE A 21 -15.74 20.00 3.09
N LEU A 22 -15.29 18.76 2.90
CA LEU A 22 -15.35 17.73 3.93
C LEU A 22 -14.05 17.72 4.73
N PHE A 23 -14.12 18.16 5.98
CA PHE A 23 -13.04 17.99 6.97
C PHE A 23 -13.37 16.78 7.82
N ASN A 24 -13.10 15.58 7.30
CA ASN A 24 -13.29 14.33 8.02
C ASN A 24 -12.05 13.96 8.84
N GLY A 25 -12.27 13.23 9.94
CA GLY A 25 -11.20 12.64 10.76
C GLY A 25 -11.20 11.12 10.64
N ALA A 26 -10.45 10.43 11.50
CA ALA A 26 -10.48 8.97 11.60
C ALA A 26 -10.15 8.21 10.28
N GLU A 27 -9.40 8.84 9.37
CA GLU A 27 -8.74 8.19 8.22
C GLU A 27 -7.79 7.09 8.75
N GLU A 28 -6.94 7.49 9.70
CA GLU A 28 -5.98 6.65 10.43
C GLU A 28 -6.62 5.45 11.17
N ASN A 29 -7.93 5.54 11.41
CA ASN A 29 -8.75 4.48 12.00
C ASN A 29 -9.44 3.62 10.93
N VAL A 30 -8.82 3.50 9.75
CA VAL A 30 -9.33 2.76 8.58
C VAL A 30 -10.55 3.44 7.95
N LEU A 31 -10.37 4.71 7.54
CA LEU A 31 -11.27 5.46 6.64
C LEU A 31 -12.72 5.59 7.16
N GLN A 32 -12.92 5.57 8.48
CA GLN A 32 -14.26 5.43 9.07
C GLN A 32 -15.17 6.62 8.78
N ALA A 33 -14.64 7.85 8.83
CA ALA A 33 -15.48 9.03 8.66
C ALA A 33 -15.88 9.27 7.19
N SER A 34 -14.99 9.02 6.24
CA SER A 34 -15.37 9.09 4.81
C SER A 34 -16.39 8.01 4.48
N HIS A 35 -16.24 6.80 5.06
CA HIS A 35 -17.24 5.74 4.92
C HIS A 35 -18.60 6.15 5.50
N GLY A 36 -18.61 6.74 6.70
CA GLY A 36 -19.82 7.29 7.32
C GLY A 36 -20.49 8.36 6.45
N PHE A 37 -19.71 9.30 5.89
CA PHE A 37 -20.23 10.32 4.98
C PHE A 37 -20.88 9.69 3.74
N ILE A 38 -20.16 8.79 3.05
CA ILE A 38 -20.63 8.18 1.80
C ILE A 38 -21.86 7.31 2.01
N THR A 39 -21.92 6.52 3.09
CA THR A 39 -23.00 5.55 3.30
C THR A 39 -24.21 6.12 4.01
N GLN A 40 -24.07 7.17 4.83
CA GLN A 40 -25.14 7.65 5.70
C GLN A 40 -25.56 9.10 5.43
N HIS A 41 -24.66 9.97 4.95
CA HIS A 41 -24.96 11.40 4.87
C HIS A 41 -25.82 11.74 3.63
N PRO A 42 -26.91 12.53 3.78
CA PRO A 42 -27.83 12.82 2.67
C PRO A 42 -27.16 13.58 1.51
N TRP A 43 -26.15 14.41 1.79
CA TRP A 43 -25.40 15.14 0.74
C TRP A 43 -24.53 14.25 -0.14
N ALA A 44 -24.12 13.07 0.34
CA ALA A 44 -23.27 12.18 -0.47
C ALA A 44 -23.94 11.80 -1.80
N LYS A 45 -25.28 11.68 -1.81
CA LYS A 45 -26.08 11.40 -3.01
C LYS A 45 -26.04 12.52 -4.06
N GLN A 46 -25.64 13.74 -3.68
CA GLN A 46 -25.56 14.91 -4.56
C GLN A 46 -24.15 15.12 -5.12
N VAL A 47 -23.14 14.43 -4.57
CA VAL A 47 -21.74 14.59 -5.00
C VAL A 47 -21.55 13.92 -6.37
N ARG A 48 -21.09 14.69 -7.35
CA ARG A 48 -20.83 14.22 -8.73
C ARG A 48 -19.38 13.89 -9.02
N ALA A 49 -18.47 14.56 -8.32
CA ALA A 49 -17.03 14.31 -8.35
C ALA A 49 -16.39 14.78 -7.05
N PHE A 50 -15.18 14.30 -6.73
CA PHE A 50 -14.42 14.73 -5.56
C PHE A 50 -12.94 14.96 -5.88
N ILE A 51 -12.26 15.74 -5.03
CA ILE A 51 -10.81 15.90 -5.03
C ILE A 51 -10.34 15.47 -3.65
N ASN A 52 -9.54 14.40 -3.60
CA ASN A 52 -8.91 13.93 -2.37
C ASN A 52 -7.50 14.50 -2.26
N LEU A 53 -7.12 14.88 -1.04
CA LEU A 53 -5.86 15.57 -0.75
C LEU A 53 -5.09 14.78 0.30
N GLU A 54 -4.03 14.12 -0.14
CA GLU A 54 -3.24 13.20 0.67
C GLU A 54 -1.78 13.59 0.75
N ALA A 55 -1.05 12.87 1.60
CA ALA A 55 0.38 13.00 1.71
C ALA A 55 0.99 11.66 2.18
N ALA A 56 2.04 11.20 1.50
CA ALA A 56 2.93 10.14 1.93
C ALA A 56 4.35 10.66 2.26
N GLY A 57 4.50 11.99 2.30
CA GLY A 57 5.71 12.76 2.55
C GLY A 57 5.35 14.22 2.90
N VAL A 58 6.35 15.05 3.19
CA VAL A 58 6.11 16.42 3.75
C VAL A 58 6.00 17.53 2.72
N GLY A 59 6.10 17.22 1.44
CA GLY A 59 5.92 18.23 0.39
C GLY A 59 6.39 17.79 -0.98
N GLY A 60 7.00 18.72 -1.69
CA GLY A 60 7.38 18.59 -3.08
C GLY A 60 6.22 18.93 -4.02
N LYS A 61 6.27 18.37 -5.22
CA LYS A 61 5.16 18.46 -6.17
C LYS A 61 4.12 17.40 -5.81
N GLU A 62 2.88 17.83 -5.57
CA GLU A 62 1.74 16.96 -5.39
C GLU A 62 1.45 16.21 -6.69
N VAL A 63 1.55 14.88 -6.65
CA VAL A 63 1.33 14.03 -7.81
C VAL A 63 -0.14 13.62 -7.87
N VAL A 64 -0.78 13.79 -9.04
CA VAL A 64 -2.02 13.08 -9.34
C VAL A 64 -1.65 11.63 -9.65
N PHE A 65 -1.98 10.75 -8.71
CA PHE A 65 -1.67 9.32 -8.80
C PHE A 65 -2.92 8.45 -8.87
N GLN A 66 -4.13 8.98 -8.67
CA GLN A 66 -5.35 8.27 -9.04
C GLN A 66 -6.38 9.20 -9.66
N THR A 67 -7.09 8.69 -10.65
CA THR A 67 -8.29 9.32 -11.20
C THR A 67 -9.41 8.29 -11.30
N GLY A 68 -10.66 8.75 -11.12
CA GLY A 68 -11.83 7.89 -11.12
C GLY A 68 -11.88 7.03 -12.39
N PRO A 69 -12.09 5.70 -12.27
CA PRO A 69 -12.11 4.83 -13.44
C PRO A 69 -13.15 5.31 -14.45
N GLU A 70 -12.83 5.17 -15.73
CA GLU A 70 -13.72 5.56 -16.85
C GLU A 70 -14.10 7.04 -16.94
N ASN A 71 -13.47 7.95 -16.17
CA ASN A 71 -13.82 9.39 -16.16
C ASN A 71 -12.68 10.26 -16.73
N PRO A 72 -12.45 10.21 -18.06
CA PRO A 72 -11.33 10.90 -18.71
C PRO A 72 -11.42 12.43 -18.61
N TRP A 73 -12.64 12.94 -18.43
CA TRP A 73 -12.91 14.37 -18.32
C TRP A 73 -12.29 15.00 -17.06
N LEU A 74 -12.09 14.24 -15.98
CA LEU A 74 -11.42 14.73 -14.76
C LEU A 74 -9.92 14.95 -14.99
N VAL A 75 -9.26 14.02 -15.68
CA VAL A 75 -7.86 14.20 -16.10
C VAL A 75 -7.74 15.41 -17.02
N GLN A 76 -8.67 15.58 -17.97
CA GLN A 76 -8.69 16.75 -18.85
C GLN A 76 -8.90 18.06 -18.08
N ALA A 77 -9.82 18.07 -17.11
CA ALA A 77 -10.06 19.22 -16.25
C ALA A 77 -8.79 19.60 -15.47
N TYR A 78 -8.09 18.61 -14.90
CA TYR A 78 -6.82 18.84 -14.22
C TYR A 78 -5.77 19.43 -15.16
N VAL A 79 -5.55 18.81 -16.34
CA VAL A 79 -4.54 19.26 -17.30
C VAL A 79 -4.82 20.66 -17.85
N GLN A 80 -6.09 21.02 -18.02
CA GLN A 80 -6.49 22.33 -18.53
C GLN A 80 -6.43 23.43 -17.46
N ALA A 81 -6.76 23.11 -16.21
CA ALA A 81 -6.96 24.10 -15.17
C ALA A 81 -5.79 24.24 -14.19
N ALA A 82 -5.06 23.16 -13.90
CA ALA A 82 -3.94 23.21 -12.96
C ALA A 82 -2.86 24.16 -13.48
N LYS A 83 -2.44 25.11 -12.64
CA LYS A 83 -1.38 26.08 -12.97
C LYS A 83 0.00 25.40 -13.05
N HIS A 84 0.15 24.32 -12.32
CA HIS A 84 1.40 23.63 -12.05
C HIS A 84 1.18 22.11 -12.11
N PRO A 85 0.75 21.56 -13.25
CA PRO A 85 0.28 20.18 -13.30
C PRO A 85 1.42 19.19 -13.02
N PHE A 86 1.12 18.13 -12.26
CA PHE A 86 2.04 17.01 -12.05
C PHE A 86 1.23 15.72 -11.89
N ALA A 87 1.37 14.79 -12.83
CA ALA A 87 0.53 13.60 -12.90
C ALA A 87 1.30 12.40 -13.47
N SER A 88 0.99 11.18 -13.00
CA SER A 88 1.68 9.97 -13.44
C SER A 88 0.74 8.77 -13.52
N VAL A 89 0.42 8.32 -14.74
CA VAL A 89 -0.33 7.07 -14.94
C VAL A 89 0.45 5.83 -14.49
N VAL A 90 1.79 5.89 -14.50
CA VAL A 90 2.63 4.82 -13.94
C VAL A 90 2.43 4.74 -12.43
N GLY A 91 2.38 5.90 -11.74
CA GLY A 91 2.04 5.96 -10.32
C GLY A 91 0.65 5.38 -10.04
N GLN A 92 -0.33 5.68 -10.89
CA GLN A 92 -1.68 5.12 -10.79
C GLN A 92 -1.71 3.60 -10.88
N GLU A 93 -1.08 3.02 -11.90
CA GLU A 93 -1.06 1.57 -12.06
C GLU A 93 -0.28 0.86 -10.95
N VAL A 94 0.81 1.45 -10.48
CA VAL A 94 1.58 0.90 -9.33
C VAL A 94 0.73 0.93 -8.06
N PHE A 95 0.07 2.05 -7.75
CA PHE A 95 -0.78 2.14 -6.56
C PHE A 95 -1.98 1.19 -6.64
N GLN A 96 -2.67 1.16 -7.78
CA GLN A 96 -3.82 0.27 -8.02
C GLN A 96 -3.46 -1.22 -8.05
N SER A 97 -2.18 -1.57 -8.26
CA SER A 97 -1.71 -2.96 -8.22
C SER A 97 -1.72 -3.57 -6.81
N GLY A 98 -1.80 -2.75 -5.75
CA GLY A 98 -1.71 -3.19 -4.35
C GLY A 98 -0.28 -3.45 -3.86
N ILE A 99 0.74 -3.27 -4.71
CA ILE A 99 2.15 -3.44 -4.30
C ILE A 99 2.57 -2.41 -3.25
N ILE A 100 1.94 -1.23 -3.26
CA ILE A 100 2.02 -0.25 -2.19
C ILE A 100 0.87 -0.55 -1.23
N PRO A 101 1.14 -1.00 0.00
CA PRO A 101 0.10 -1.33 0.99
C PRO A 101 -0.51 -0.06 1.62
N SER A 102 -1.04 0.85 0.80
CA SER A 102 -1.66 2.09 1.25
C SER A 102 -3.08 2.20 0.71
N ASP A 103 -3.92 2.91 1.45
CA ASP A 103 -5.31 3.18 1.12
C ASP A 103 -5.58 4.65 1.42
N THR A 104 -6.61 5.22 0.80
CA THR A 104 -6.99 6.62 0.99
C THR A 104 -8.50 6.74 0.96
N ASP A 105 -9.03 7.89 1.41
CA ASP A 105 -10.46 8.19 1.30
C ASP A 105 -10.98 8.04 -0.14
N PHE A 106 -10.12 8.19 -1.16
CA PHE A 106 -10.46 7.94 -2.56
C PHE A 106 -11.11 6.58 -2.79
N ARG A 107 -10.62 5.52 -2.13
CA ARG A 107 -11.21 4.18 -2.27
C ARG A 107 -12.65 4.16 -1.78
N ILE A 108 -12.95 4.83 -0.68
CA ILE A 108 -14.32 4.84 -0.13
C ILE A 108 -15.29 5.49 -1.10
N TYR A 109 -14.91 6.64 -1.66
CA TYR A 109 -15.72 7.34 -2.66
C TYR A 109 -15.91 6.49 -3.93
N ARG A 110 -14.86 5.80 -4.38
CA ARG A 110 -14.90 4.93 -5.55
C ARG A 110 -15.74 3.67 -5.33
N ASP A 111 -15.45 2.91 -4.28
CA ASP A 111 -15.99 1.55 -4.09
C ASP A 111 -17.37 1.54 -3.44
N PHE A 112 -17.65 2.47 -2.52
CA PHE A 112 -18.94 2.55 -1.81
C PHE A 112 -19.84 3.66 -2.37
N GLY A 113 -19.25 4.77 -2.83
CA GLY A 113 -20.00 5.88 -3.42
C GLY A 113 -20.23 5.76 -4.92
N ASN A 114 -19.39 5.02 -5.64
CA ASN A 114 -19.31 5.03 -7.11
C ASN A 114 -19.16 6.45 -7.69
N ILE A 115 -18.44 7.30 -6.96
CA ILE A 115 -18.17 8.69 -7.32
C ILE A 115 -16.75 8.76 -7.91
N PRO A 116 -16.54 9.37 -9.08
CA PRO A 116 -15.21 9.56 -9.62
C PRO A 116 -14.52 10.78 -8.99
N GLY A 117 -13.19 10.75 -8.88
CA GLY A 117 -12.44 11.87 -8.34
C GLY A 117 -11.00 11.95 -8.81
N ILE A 118 -10.26 12.89 -8.24
CA ILE A 118 -8.81 13.06 -8.43
C ILE A 118 -8.15 12.87 -7.06
N ASP A 119 -7.15 12.00 -6.97
CA ASP A 119 -6.33 11.83 -5.77
C ASP A 119 -4.96 12.49 -5.97
N LEU A 120 -4.61 13.41 -5.08
CA LEU A 120 -3.34 14.14 -5.09
C LEU A 120 -2.55 13.81 -3.83
N ALA A 121 -1.27 13.46 -3.97
CA ALA A 121 -0.41 13.21 -2.81
C ALA A 121 0.92 13.94 -2.89
N PHE A 122 1.37 14.49 -1.76
CA PHE A 122 2.79 14.80 -1.55
C PHE A 122 3.58 13.51 -1.31
N ILE A 123 4.72 13.34 -1.97
CA ILE A 123 5.53 12.10 -1.88
C ILE A 123 6.98 12.35 -1.45
N GLU A 124 7.43 13.60 -1.42
CA GLU A 124 8.82 13.92 -1.13
C GLU A 124 9.16 13.72 0.35
N ASN A 125 10.33 13.13 0.62
CA ASN A 125 10.84 12.89 1.97
C ASN A 125 9.87 12.05 2.85
N GLY A 126 9.35 10.94 2.30
CA GLY A 126 8.47 10.01 3.02
C GLY A 126 9.07 9.31 4.24
N PHE A 127 10.34 9.56 4.58
CA PHE A 127 11.03 8.99 5.74
C PHE A 127 10.42 9.40 7.08
N ILE A 128 9.84 10.61 7.13
CA ILE A 128 9.22 11.18 8.33
C ILE A 128 7.71 11.04 8.37
N TYR A 129 7.10 10.48 7.33
CA TYR A 129 5.66 10.18 7.33
C TYR A 129 5.30 9.25 8.50
N HIS A 130 4.17 9.53 9.18
CA HIS A 130 3.78 8.90 10.46
C HIS A 130 4.93 8.83 11.47
N THR A 131 5.63 9.95 11.68
CA THR A 131 6.63 10.06 12.75
C THR A 131 6.45 11.31 13.61
N LYS A 132 7.10 11.36 14.78
CA LYS A 132 7.17 12.59 15.58
C LYS A 132 7.82 13.77 14.86
N TYR A 133 8.54 13.51 13.76
CA TYR A 133 9.17 14.52 12.92
C TYR A 133 8.22 15.05 11.86
N ASP A 134 7.01 14.50 11.72
CA ASP A 134 5.96 15.01 10.84
C ASP A 134 5.32 16.26 11.47
N THR A 135 6.05 17.37 11.41
CA THR A 135 5.69 18.63 12.06
C THR A 135 5.46 19.72 11.02
N ALA A 136 4.55 20.65 11.34
CA ALA A 136 4.12 21.69 10.40
C ALA A 136 5.28 22.57 9.87
N ASP A 137 6.34 22.78 10.66
CA ASP A 137 7.53 23.55 10.28
C ASP A 137 8.38 22.88 9.20
N ARG A 138 8.17 21.58 8.92
CA ARG A 138 8.85 20.86 7.83
C ARG A 138 8.11 20.88 6.51
N ILE A 139 6.86 21.36 6.49
CA ILE A 139 6.09 21.49 5.27
C ILE A 139 6.59 22.73 4.53
N LEU A 140 7.09 22.55 3.31
CA LEU A 140 7.61 23.64 2.51
C LEU A 140 6.47 24.58 2.07
N THR A 141 6.61 25.88 2.36
CA THR A 141 5.61 26.89 1.97
C THR A 141 5.32 26.88 0.47
N ASP A 142 6.34 26.67 -0.35
CA ASP A 142 6.19 26.55 -1.81
C ASP A 142 5.31 25.37 -2.22
N SER A 143 5.36 24.25 -1.48
CA SER A 143 4.50 23.08 -1.73
C SER A 143 3.04 23.41 -1.41
N ILE A 144 2.78 24.11 -0.30
CA ILE A 144 1.43 24.54 0.09
C ILE A 144 0.86 25.52 -0.95
N GLN A 145 1.65 26.53 -1.34
CA GLN A 145 1.21 27.55 -2.30
C GLN A 145 0.90 26.91 -3.66
N ARG A 146 1.79 26.05 -4.17
CA ARG A 146 1.61 25.32 -5.43
C ARG A 146 0.35 24.45 -5.41
N ALA A 147 0.16 23.65 -4.36
CA ALA A 147 -1.02 22.81 -4.22
C ALA A 147 -2.30 23.67 -4.13
N GLY A 148 -2.28 24.76 -3.36
CA GLY A 148 -3.38 25.72 -3.29
C GLY A 148 -3.74 26.31 -4.65
N ASP A 149 -2.75 26.72 -5.43
CA ASP A 149 -2.90 27.25 -6.79
C ASP A 149 -3.55 26.24 -7.74
N ASN A 150 -3.11 24.98 -7.69
CA ASN A 150 -3.68 23.91 -8.49
C ASN A 150 -5.10 23.55 -8.06
N ILE A 151 -5.31 23.28 -6.77
CA ILE A 151 -6.61 22.88 -6.23
C ILE A 151 -7.65 23.96 -6.49
N LEU A 152 -7.33 25.24 -6.24
CA LEU A 152 -8.27 26.34 -6.48
C LEU A 152 -8.61 26.47 -7.96
N ALA A 153 -7.62 26.36 -8.86
CA ALA A 153 -7.87 26.49 -10.29
C ALA A 153 -8.70 25.32 -10.85
N VAL A 154 -8.37 24.09 -10.46
CA VAL A 154 -9.11 22.88 -10.86
C VAL A 154 -10.53 22.92 -10.30
N LEU A 155 -10.70 23.27 -9.03
CA LEU A 155 -12.01 23.36 -8.39
C LEU A 155 -12.88 24.43 -9.07
N ARG A 156 -12.34 25.63 -9.35
CA ARG A 156 -13.06 26.66 -10.12
C ARG A 156 -13.49 26.17 -11.49
N TYR A 157 -12.61 25.48 -12.21
CA TYR A 157 -12.94 24.91 -13.51
C TYR A 157 -14.09 23.90 -13.40
N LEU A 158 -14.02 22.98 -12.44
CA LEU A 158 -15.07 21.97 -12.24
C LEU A 158 -16.42 22.61 -11.86
N LEU A 159 -16.42 23.59 -10.96
CA LEU A 159 -17.64 24.24 -10.48
C LEU A 159 -18.34 25.12 -11.53
N MET A 160 -17.62 25.53 -12.57
CA MET A 160 -18.17 26.30 -13.69
C MET A 160 -18.49 25.42 -14.92
N SER A 161 -18.08 24.15 -14.91
CA SER A 161 -18.18 23.25 -16.06
C SER A 161 -19.55 22.59 -16.15
N GLU A 162 -20.16 22.62 -17.33
CA GLU A 162 -21.38 21.85 -17.64
C GLU A 162 -21.13 20.33 -17.57
N LYS A 163 -19.88 19.88 -17.80
CA LYS A 163 -19.52 18.45 -17.72
C LYS A 163 -19.76 17.85 -16.33
N LEU A 164 -19.71 18.66 -15.28
CA LEU A 164 -19.98 18.20 -13.91
C LEU A 164 -21.47 17.87 -13.71
N ALA A 165 -22.37 18.56 -14.41
CA ALA A 165 -23.81 18.33 -14.34
C ALA A 165 -24.16 16.92 -14.89
N ASP A 166 -23.59 16.59 -16.04
CA ASP A 166 -23.86 15.35 -16.79
C ASP A 166 -22.65 14.41 -16.83
N SER A 167 -21.96 14.24 -15.69
CA SER A 167 -20.70 13.50 -15.61
C SER A 167 -20.77 12.04 -16.11
N SER A 168 -21.97 11.44 -16.11
CA SER A 168 -22.22 10.11 -16.66
C SER A 168 -22.05 10.02 -18.17
N GLU A 169 -22.40 11.08 -18.92
CA GLU A 169 -22.26 11.11 -20.39
C GLU A 169 -20.78 11.10 -20.80
N TYR A 170 -19.92 11.67 -19.96
CA TYR A 170 -18.49 11.81 -20.25
C TYR A 170 -17.65 10.58 -19.85
N ARG A 171 -18.28 9.44 -19.56
CA ARG A 171 -17.60 8.18 -19.21
C ARG A 171 -17.01 7.47 -20.44
N HIS A 172 -15.90 8.00 -20.96
CA HIS A 172 -15.27 7.51 -22.21
C HIS A 172 -14.04 6.63 -21.99
N GLY A 173 -13.93 5.96 -20.84
CA GLY A 173 -12.84 5.02 -20.53
C GLY A 173 -11.57 5.68 -20.01
N ASN A 174 -10.45 4.94 -20.03
CA ASN A 174 -9.21 5.38 -19.40
C ASN A 174 -8.44 6.43 -20.22
N MET A 175 -7.60 7.20 -19.54
CA MET A 175 -6.66 8.16 -20.14
C MET A 175 -5.23 7.72 -19.90
N VAL A 176 -4.38 7.93 -20.90
CA VAL A 176 -2.94 7.97 -20.69
C VAL A 176 -2.60 9.40 -20.30
N PHE A 177 -1.92 9.57 -19.17
CA PHE A 177 -1.45 10.86 -18.73
C PHE A 177 -0.09 10.77 -18.04
N PHE A 178 0.79 11.70 -18.34
CA PHE A 178 2.09 11.78 -17.70
C PHE A 178 2.66 13.19 -17.81
N ASP A 179 3.41 13.56 -16.80
CA ASP A 179 4.19 14.78 -16.79
C ASP A 179 5.54 14.59 -17.50
N LEU A 180 5.93 15.55 -18.34
CA LEU A 180 7.23 15.56 -19.01
C LEU A 180 8.20 16.46 -18.23
N LEU A 181 9.05 15.85 -17.42
CA LEU A 181 10.14 16.49 -16.66
C LEU A 181 9.70 17.60 -15.69
N GLY A 182 8.45 17.60 -15.26
CA GLY A 182 7.88 18.58 -14.35
C GLY A 182 7.45 19.88 -15.02
N VAL A 183 7.39 19.92 -16.36
CA VAL A 183 7.15 21.13 -17.15
C VAL A 183 5.70 21.22 -17.63
N PHE A 184 5.18 20.16 -18.25
CA PHE A 184 3.79 20.10 -18.71
C PHE A 184 3.30 18.65 -18.75
N VAL A 185 1.98 18.48 -18.65
CA VAL A 185 1.33 17.17 -18.70
C VAL A 185 0.80 16.87 -20.10
N VAL A 186 1.11 15.68 -20.58
CA VAL A 186 0.51 15.09 -21.78
C VAL A 186 -0.67 14.23 -21.33
N ALA A 187 -1.84 14.40 -21.94
CA ALA A 187 -3.00 13.56 -21.69
C ALA A 187 -3.78 13.26 -22.98
N TYR A 188 -4.11 11.99 -23.21
CA TYR A 188 -4.91 11.55 -24.35
C TYR A 188 -5.69 10.25 -24.03
N PRO A 189 -6.80 9.97 -24.75
CA PRO A 189 -7.59 8.75 -24.52
C PRO A 189 -6.77 7.47 -24.72
N ALA A 190 -7.00 6.46 -23.86
CA ALA A 190 -6.29 5.18 -23.93
C ALA A 190 -6.40 4.53 -25.32
N ARG A 191 -7.55 4.67 -26.00
CA ARG A 191 -7.76 4.18 -27.38
C ARG A 191 -6.75 4.77 -28.37
N VAL A 192 -6.48 6.07 -28.27
CA VAL A 192 -5.46 6.74 -29.11
C VAL A 192 -4.08 6.20 -28.77
N GLY A 193 -3.79 5.99 -27.48
CA GLY A 193 -2.57 5.33 -27.03
C GLY A 193 -2.38 3.95 -27.63
N THR A 194 -3.41 3.10 -27.59
CA THR A 194 -3.40 1.76 -28.18
C THR A 194 -3.11 1.80 -29.68
N ILE A 195 -3.74 2.72 -30.42
CA ILE A 195 -3.47 2.90 -31.86
C ILE A 195 -2.02 3.30 -32.09
N LEU A 196 -1.52 4.31 -31.36
CA LEU A 196 -0.12 4.76 -31.47
C LEU A 196 0.87 3.63 -31.16
N ASN A 197 0.62 2.87 -30.10
CA ASN A 197 1.44 1.74 -29.69
C ASN A 197 1.53 0.67 -30.80
N TYR A 198 0.38 0.28 -31.38
CA TYR A 198 0.36 -0.68 -32.48
C TYR A 198 0.99 -0.14 -33.77
N MET A 199 0.84 1.15 -34.06
CA MET A 199 1.51 1.78 -35.21
C MET A 199 3.03 1.76 -35.07
N VAL A 200 3.56 2.09 -33.89
CA VAL A 200 5.01 2.04 -33.60
C VAL A 200 5.52 0.60 -33.61
N ALA A 201 4.77 -0.34 -33.05
CA ALA A 201 5.11 -1.76 -33.11
C ALA A 201 5.13 -2.29 -34.55
N ALA A 202 4.10 -1.97 -35.36
CA ALA A 202 4.03 -2.35 -36.76
C ALA A 202 5.20 -1.76 -37.57
N ALA A 203 5.54 -0.48 -37.36
CA ALA A 203 6.70 0.15 -37.99
C ALA A 203 8.01 -0.58 -37.63
N THR A 204 8.15 -1.02 -36.38
CA THR A 204 9.31 -1.80 -35.91
C THR A 204 9.37 -3.18 -36.59
N PHE A 205 8.25 -3.90 -36.64
CA PHE A 205 8.16 -5.18 -37.34
C PHE A 205 8.47 -5.04 -38.84
N LEU A 206 7.96 -4.00 -39.49
CA LEU A 206 8.26 -3.70 -40.90
C LEU A 206 9.75 -3.39 -41.10
N TYR A 207 10.37 -2.63 -40.20
CA TYR A 207 11.80 -2.35 -40.22
C TYR A 207 12.63 -3.64 -40.10
N LEU A 208 12.31 -4.50 -39.13
CA LEU A 208 13.01 -5.77 -38.92
C LEU A 208 12.76 -6.76 -40.07
N ALA A 209 11.54 -6.85 -40.58
CA ALA A 209 11.17 -7.70 -41.72
C ALA A 209 11.92 -7.27 -42.98
N LYS A 210 11.97 -5.96 -43.29
CA LYS A 210 12.73 -5.42 -44.42
C LYS A 210 14.23 -5.75 -44.31
N LYS A 211 14.76 -5.79 -43.08
CA LYS A 211 16.16 -6.18 -42.83
C LYS A 211 16.36 -7.69 -43.01
N ALA A 212 15.42 -8.51 -42.57
CA ALA A 212 15.40 -9.96 -42.77
C ALA A 212 15.31 -10.34 -44.26
N SER A 213 14.52 -9.63 -45.06
CA SER A 213 14.31 -9.90 -46.50
C SER A 213 15.44 -9.44 -47.43
N ARG A 214 16.57 -8.92 -46.90
CA ARG A 214 17.70 -8.47 -47.75
C ARG A 214 18.37 -9.67 -48.43
N PRO A 215 18.87 -9.54 -49.68
CA PRO A 215 19.47 -10.65 -50.44
C PRO A 215 20.63 -11.37 -49.72
N GLY A 216 21.39 -10.65 -48.88
CA GLY A 216 22.49 -11.21 -48.08
C GLY A 216 22.04 -12.05 -46.86
N ASN A 217 20.75 -12.06 -46.53
CA ASN A 217 20.16 -12.74 -45.37
C ASN A 217 19.32 -13.97 -45.76
N GLY A 218 19.52 -14.52 -46.95
CA GLY A 218 18.83 -15.72 -47.44
C GLY A 218 18.89 -16.90 -46.44
N GLY A 219 17.81 -17.69 -46.40
CA GLY A 219 17.71 -18.88 -45.53
C GLY A 219 17.45 -18.58 -44.04
N GLY A 220 17.00 -17.38 -43.67
CA GLY A 220 16.61 -17.04 -42.29
C GLY A 220 17.79 -16.76 -41.34
N ARG A 221 19.00 -16.57 -41.87
CA ARG A 221 20.23 -16.35 -41.09
C ARG A 221 20.10 -15.19 -40.09
N TYR A 222 19.63 -14.03 -40.54
CA TYR A 222 19.44 -12.86 -39.69
C TYR A 222 18.44 -13.11 -38.55
N VAL A 223 17.34 -13.81 -38.82
CA VAL A 223 16.32 -14.13 -37.80
C VAL A 223 16.90 -15.06 -36.74
N ARG A 224 17.69 -16.05 -37.16
CA ARG A 224 18.40 -16.95 -36.26
C ARG A 224 19.42 -16.21 -35.39
N ASP A 225 20.22 -15.34 -36.00
CA ASP A 225 21.23 -14.56 -35.28
C ASP A 225 20.58 -13.56 -34.30
N LEU A 226 19.45 -12.95 -34.68
CA LEU A 226 18.63 -12.11 -33.81
C LEU A 226 18.05 -12.91 -32.63
N ALA A 227 17.55 -14.11 -32.87
CA ALA A 227 17.02 -14.99 -31.82
C ALA A 227 18.12 -15.39 -30.83
N TYR A 228 19.30 -15.79 -31.31
CA TYR A 228 20.44 -16.11 -30.44
C TYR A 228 20.92 -14.89 -29.65
N ALA A 229 21.08 -13.73 -30.29
CA ALA A 229 21.50 -12.50 -29.62
C ALA A 229 20.47 -12.04 -28.57
N THR A 230 19.17 -12.23 -28.84
CA THR A 230 18.09 -12.00 -27.88
C THR A 230 18.20 -12.96 -26.69
N GLY A 231 18.45 -14.25 -26.95
CA GLY A 231 18.71 -15.24 -25.89
C GLY A 231 19.91 -14.87 -25.01
N VAL A 232 21.01 -14.37 -25.61
CA VAL A 232 22.18 -13.88 -24.86
C VAL A 232 21.83 -12.64 -24.03
N ALA A 233 21.03 -11.70 -24.54
CA ALA A 233 20.61 -10.53 -23.79
C ALA A 233 19.72 -10.90 -22.59
N LEU A 234 18.73 -11.78 -22.78
CA LEU A 234 17.86 -12.26 -21.70
C LEU A 234 18.64 -13.05 -20.65
N LEU A 235 19.56 -13.92 -21.08
CA LEU A 235 20.45 -14.64 -20.16
C LEU A 235 21.36 -13.68 -19.40
N SER A 236 21.89 -12.64 -20.06
CA SER A 236 22.69 -11.59 -19.43
C SER A 236 21.90 -10.89 -18.31
N TRP A 237 20.64 -10.54 -18.56
CA TRP A 237 19.76 -9.92 -17.57
C TRP A 237 19.48 -10.85 -16.39
N LEU A 238 19.17 -12.12 -16.65
CA LEU A 238 18.94 -13.12 -15.60
C LEU A 238 20.18 -13.35 -14.72
N VAL A 239 21.34 -13.58 -15.34
CA VAL A 239 22.60 -13.78 -14.61
C VAL A 239 23.00 -12.54 -13.82
N THR A 240 22.73 -11.34 -14.37
CA THR A 240 22.98 -10.08 -13.67
C THR A 240 22.10 -9.95 -12.43
N LEU A 241 20.80 -10.18 -12.56
CA LEU A 241 19.86 -10.16 -11.43
C LEU A 241 20.28 -11.16 -10.35
N LEU A 242 20.54 -12.41 -10.71
CA LEU A 242 20.99 -13.44 -9.75
C LEU A 242 22.31 -13.05 -9.06
N SER A 243 23.27 -12.49 -9.81
CA SER A 243 24.54 -12.04 -9.25
C SER A 243 24.35 -10.93 -8.21
N VAL A 244 23.50 -9.95 -8.51
CA VAL A 244 23.21 -8.83 -7.61
C VAL A 244 22.39 -9.29 -6.39
N LEU A 245 21.46 -10.22 -6.57
CA LEU A 245 20.72 -10.83 -5.46
C LEU A 245 21.63 -11.64 -4.52
N ILE A 246 22.68 -12.29 -5.04
CA ILE A 246 23.71 -12.91 -4.20
C ILE A 246 24.44 -11.85 -3.37
N VAL A 247 24.79 -10.70 -3.95
CA VAL A 247 25.38 -9.58 -3.19
C VAL A 247 24.43 -9.08 -2.11
N ALA A 248 23.14 -8.90 -2.43
CA ALA A 248 22.11 -8.49 -1.47
C ALA A 248 21.95 -9.50 -0.32
N LEU A 249 22.02 -10.80 -0.63
CA LEU A 249 22.02 -11.87 0.38
C LEU A 249 23.27 -11.80 1.26
N LEU A 250 24.46 -11.58 0.68
CA LEU A 250 25.70 -11.42 1.46
C LEU A 250 25.63 -10.23 2.42
N VAL A 251 25.13 -9.08 1.97
CA VAL A 251 24.92 -7.89 2.82
C VAL A 251 23.96 -8.23 3.98
N THR A 252 22.87 -8.93 3.69
CA THR A 252 21.91 -9.39 4.71
C THR A 252 22.56 -10.34 5.72
N LEU A 253 23.35 -11.32 5.25
CA LEU A 253 24.04 -12.30 6.10
C LEU A 253 25.13 -11.65 6.98
N LEU A 254 25.74 -10.56 6.52
CA LEU A 254 26.67 -9.75 7.32
C LEU A 254 25.97 -8.89 8.38
N GLY A 255 24.63 -8.90 8.44
CA GLY A 255 23.86 -8.06 9.35
C GLY A 255 23.96 -6.57 9.02
N ARG A 256 24.19 -6.22 7.75
CA ARG A 256 24.34 -4.84 7.24
C ARG A 256 23.14 -4.39 6.40
N SER A 257 21.98 -5.00 6.61
CA SER A 257 20.74 -4.60 5.94
C SER A 257 20.39 -3.15 6.22
N MET A 258 19.65 -2.52 5.30
CA MET A 258 19.17 -1.15 5.31
C MET A 258 20.25 -0.06 5.24
N PHE A 259 21.52 -0.38 4.96
CA PHE A 259 22.63 0.60 4.92
C PHE A 259 22.36 1.84 4.03
N TRP A 260 21.52 1.67 3.02
CA TRP A 260 21.12 2.68 2.05
C TRP A 260 19.96 3.58 2.49
N TYR A 261 19.32 3.30 3.63
CA TYR A 261 18.16 4.06 4.10
C TYR A 261 18.51 5.53 4.40
N ASP A 262 19.68 5.78 4.99
CA ASP A 262 20.28 7.13 5.06
C ASP A 262 21.19 7.44 3.86
N HIS A 263 21.88 6.43 3.32
CA HIS A 263 22.91 6.60 2.30
C HIS A 263 22.54 6.05 0.92
N PHE A 264 21.43 6.53 0.34
CA PHE A 264 20.86 5.98 -0.90
C PHE A 264 21.88 5.73 -2.03
N TYR A 265 22.77 6.69 -2.31
CA TYR A 265 23.75 6.58 -3.40
C TYR A 265 24.73 5.41 -3.25
N THR A 266 24.98 4.93 -2.02
CA THR A 266 25.84 3.76 -1.80
C THR A 266 25.22 2.48 -2.36
N SER A 267 23.89 2.37 -2.42
CA SER A 267 23.19 1.27 -3.10
C SER A 267 23.43 1.29 -4.61
N ILE A 268 23.46 2.47 -5.23
CA ILE A 268 23.76 2.64 -6.66
C ILE A 268 25.21 2.24 -6.92
N CYS A 269 26.16 2.67 -6.07
CA CYS A 269 27.56 2.28 -6.19
C CYS A 269 27.78 0.78 -6.01
N LEU A 270 27.06 0.13 -5.09
CA LEU A 270 27.18 -1.32 -4.88
C LEU A 270 26.47 -2.11 -5.98
N TYR A 271 25.14 -2.01 -6.04
CA TYR A 271 24.29 -2.83 -6.91
C TYR A 271 24.37 -2.37 -8.36
N GLY A 272 24.41 -1.06 -8.61
CA GLY A 272 24.52 -0.51 -9.97
C GLY A 272 25.86 -0.80 -10.62
N ALA A 273 26.98 -0.71 -9.87
CA ALA A 273 28.29 -1.09 -10.40
C ALA A 273 28.40 -2.60 -10.65
N ALA A 274 27.87 -3.43 -9.73
CA ALA A 274 27.80 -4.87 -9.91
C ALA A 274 26.97 -5.25 -11.14
N ALA A 275 25.78 -4.65 -11.30
CA ALA A 275 24.89 -4.90 -12.41
C ALA A 275 25.53 -4.49 -13.75
N THR A 276 26.02 -3.25 -13.83
CA THR A 276 26.66 -2.71 -15.03
C THR A 276 27.92 -3.50 -15.40
N GLY A 277 28.76 -3.83 -14.41
CA GLY A 277 29.97 -4.62 -14.60
C GLY A 277 29.66 -6.03 -15.10
N LYS A 278 28.63 -6.69 -14.56
CA LYS A 278 28.20 -8.02 -15.01
C LYS A 278 27.65 -8.00 -16.44
N ILE A 279 26.80 -7.03 -16.80
CA ILE A 279 26.30 -6.87 -18.17
C ILE A 279 27.48 -6.69 -19.13
N ILE A 280 28.40 -5.74 -18.85
CA ILE A 280 29.57 -5.50 -19.71
C ILE A 280 30.44 -6.75 -19.83
N LEU A 281 30.66 -7.47 -18.73
CA LEU A 281 31.45 -8.70 -18.73
C LEU A 281 30.83 -9.78 -19.62
N ILE A 282 29.54 -10.08 -19.45
CA ILE A 282 28.85 -11.12 -20.22
C ILE A 282 28.87 -10.79 -21.72
N HIS A 283 28.58 -9.55 -22.10
CA HIS A 283 28.60 -9.14 -23.50
C HIS A 283 30.02 -9.07 -24.08
N THR A 284 31.04 -8.74 -23.27
CA THR A 284 32.46 -8.84 -23.67
C THR A 284 32.88 -10.29 -23.90
N LEU A 285 32.46 -11.21 -23.03
CA LEU A 285 32.73 -12.64 -23.18
C LEU A 285 32.02 -13.19 -24.41
N ALA A 286 30.75 -12.86 -24.62
CA ALA A 286 30.00 -13.25 -25.82
C ALA A 286 30.68 -12.73 -27.10
N LYS A 287 31.15 -11.47 -27.09
CA LYS A 287 31.92 -10.86 -28.18
C LYS A 287 33.17 -11.67 -28.53
N ASN A 288 33.96 -12.03 -27.51
CA ASN A 288 35.27 -12.66 -27.73
C ASN A 288 35.19 -14.17 -27.99
N LEU A 289 34.28 -14.88 -27.31
CA LEU A 289 34.18 -16.34 -27.34
C LEU A 289 33.25 -16.86 -28.43
N TYR A 290 32.12 -16.17 -28.68
CA TYR A 290 31.08 -16.65 -29.58
C TYR A 290 31.05 -15.89 -30.92
N TYR A 291 31.31 -14.58 -30.90
CA TYR A 291 31.25 -13.73 -32.09
C TYR A 291 32.62 -13.33 -32.67
N GLY A 292 33.71 -14.03 -32.33
CA GLY A 292 35.08 -13.65 -32.69
C GLY A 292 35.35 -13.50 -34.19
N GLY A 293 34.55 -14.14 -35.07
CA GLY A 293 34.65 -14.05 -36.52
C GLY A 293 33.72 -13.04 -37.21
N VAL A 294 32.85 -12.34 -36.47
CA VAL A 294 31.84 -11.43 -37.02
C VAL A 294 32.34 -9.98 -36.99
N ARG A 295 32.00 -9.17 -38.01
CA ARG A 295 32.41 -7.76 -38.03
C ARG A 295 31.74 -7.00 -36.88
N LEU A 296 32.53 -6.25 -36.11
CA LEU A 296 32.04 -5.50 -34.94
C LEU A 296 30.87 -4.56 -35.25
N VAL A 297 30.86 -3.97 -36.45
CA VAL A 297 29.78 -3.07 -36.91
C VAL A 297 28.46 -3.82 -37.11
N GLU A 298 28.51 -5.06 -37.62
CA GLU A 298 27.32 -5.92 -37.79
C GLU A 298 26.79 -6.37 -36.43
N LEU A 299 27.68 -6.69 -35.50
CA LEU A 299 27.30 -7.11 -34.16
C LEU A 299 26.69 -5.97 -33.35
N GLY A 300 27.25 -4.75 -33.45
CA GLY A 300 26.63 -3.56 -32.90
C GLY A 300 25.24 -3.32 -33.48
N ASP A 301 25.10 -3.40 -34.81
CA ASP A 301 23.81 -3.27 -35.50
C ASP A 301 22.78 -4.32 -35.05
N LEU A 302 23.22 -5.57 -34.84
CA LEU A 302 22.39 -6.65 -34.32
C LEU A 302 21.88 -6.38 -32.90
N TYR A 303 22.76 -5.95 -31.98
CA TYR A 303 22.36 -5.68 -30.59
C TYR A 303 21.51 -4.42 -30.43
N PHE A 304 21.56 -3.48 -31.38
CA PHE A 304 20.56 -2.41 -31.47
C PHE A 304 19.17 -2.99 -31.80
N ASP A 305 19.09 -3.86 -32.80
CA ASP A 305 17.83 -4.51 -33.16
C ASP A 305 17.29 -5.42 -32.04
N VAL A 306 18.15 -6.09 -31.28
CA VAL A 306 17.75 -6.87 -30.10
C VAL A 306 17.08 -5.99 -29.06
N SER A 307 17.67 -4.86 -28.70
CA SER A 307 17.08 -3.92 -27.74
C SER A 307 15.76 -3.36 -28.25
N LEU A 308 15.69 -3.01 -29.55
CA LEU A 308 14.47 -2.56 -30.20
C LEU A 308 13.36 -3.64 -30.16
N LEU A 309 13.71 -4.90 -30.43
CA LEU A 309 12.80 -6.04 -30.37
C LEU A 309 12.27 -6.26 -28.96
N LEU A 310 13.15 -6.27 -27.94
CA LEU A 310 12.75 -6.49 -26.54
C LEU A 310 11.79 -5.40 -26.05
N TRP A 311 12.10 -4.12 -26.31
CA TRP A 311 11.19 -3.01 -25.99
C TRP A 311 9.87 -3.07 -26.78
N CYS A 312 9.90 -3.49 -28.05
CA CYS A 312 8.70 -3.69 -28.85
C CYS A 312 7.82 -4.84 -28.32
N CYS A 313 8.43 -5.93 -27.85
CA CYS A 313 7.71 -7.01 -27.19
C CYS A 313 7.05 -6.53 -25.89
N SER A 314 7.78 -5.76 -25.06
CA SER A 314 7.21 -5.15 -23.85
C SER A 314 6.08 -4.18 -24.17
N LEU A 315 6.21 -3.37 -25.23
CA LEU A 315 5.16 -2.47 -25.72
C LEU A 315 3.88 -3.23 -26.09
N VAL A 316 4.01 -4.28 -26.90
CA VAL A 316 2.87 -5.09 -27.34
C VAL A 316 2.22 -5.79 -26.14
N TRP A 317 3.02 -6.38 -25.24
CA TRP A 317 2.51 -7.06 -24.05
C TRP A 317 1.74 -6.11 -23.13
N LEU A 318 2.31 -4.96 -22.77
CA LEU A 318 1.64 -3.96 -21.92
C LEU A 318 0.37 -3.42 -22.58
N THR A 319 0.40 -3.19 -23.90
CA THR A 319 -0.78 -2.74 -24.65
C THR A 319 -1.90 -3.80 -24.65
N GLN A 320 -1.56 -5.09 -24.76
CA GLN A 320 -2.52 -6.19 -24.68
C GLN A 320 -3.15 -6.35 -23.30
N GLN A 321 -2.39 -6.05 -22.22
CA GLN A 321 -2.93 -6.00 -20.85
C GLN A 321 -3.81 -4.76 -20.60
N GLY A 322 -3.94 -3.86 -21.57
CA GLY A 322 -4.72 -2.61 -21.41
C GLY A 322 -4.05 -1.58 -20.51
N LEU A 323 -2.75 -1.72 -20.24
CA LEU A 323 -2.01 -0.81 -19.38
C LEU A 323 -1.65 0.48 -20.13
N CYS A 324 -2.05 1.60 -19.55
CA CYS A 324 -1.76 2.94 -20.02
C CYS A 324 -0.27 3.29 -19.88
N SER A 325 0.47 2.67 -18.96
CA SER A 325 1.94 2.80 -18.86
C SER A 325 2.70 2.31 -20.11
N ALA A 326 2.04 1.62 -21.05
CA ALA A 326 2.60 1.22 -22.34
C ALA A 326 3.15 2.39 -23.18
N TYR A 327 2.82 3.65 -22.85
CA TYR A 327 3.47 4.81 -23.48
C TYR A 327 4.99 4.87 -23.21
N VAL A 328 5.46 4.35 -22.06
CA VAL A 328 6.89 4.35 -21.70
C VAL A 328 7.72 3.50 -22.66
N PRO A 329 7.42 2.20 -22.88
CA PRO A 329 8.11 1.42 -23.90
C PRO A 329 7.85 1.96 -25.31
N MET A 330 6.70 2.60 -25.58
CA MET A 330 6.45 3.26 -26.86
C MET A 330 7.49 4.35 -27.15
N LEU A 331 7.78 5.22 -26.17
CA LEU A 331 8.85 6.23 -26.29
C LEU A 331 10.23 5.57 -26.49
N MET A 332 10.50 4.48 -25.75
CA MET A 332 11.72 3.67 -25.88
C MET A 332 11.79 2.83 -27.16
N VAL A 333 10.78 2.84 -28.03
CA VAL A 333 10.83 2.21 -29.37
C VAL A 333 10.84 3.29 -30.46
N ALA A 334 9.93 4.26 -30.38
CA ALA A 334 9.73 5.29 -31.39
C ALA A 334 10.98 6.16 -31.59
N PHE A 335 11.53 6.71 -30.51
CA PHE A 335 12.69 7.61 -30.59
C PHE A 335 13.96 6.90 -31.09
N PRO A 336 14.35 5.72 -30.55
CA PRO A 336 15.47 4.96 -31.09
C PRO A 336 15.28 4.55 -32.55
N LEU A 337 14.07 4.12 -32.94
CA LEU A 337 13.77 3.74 -34.33
C LEU A 337 13.93 4.92 -35.28
N VAL A 338 13.35 6.08 -34.97
CA VAL A 338 13.48 7.31 -35.77
C VAL A 338 14.95 7.72 -35.87
N THR A 339 15.65 7.74 -34.74
CA THR A 339 17.09 8.06 -34.68
C THR A 339 17.90 7.10 -35.56
N ARG A 340 17.58 5.80 -35.52
CA ARG A 340 18.25 4.79 -36.35
C ARG A 340 18.01 5.01 -37.83
N ILE A 341 16.79 5.34 -38.25
CA ILE A 341 16.44 5.60 -39.65
C ILE A 341 17.19 6.84 -40.17
N LEU A 342 17.24 7.91 -39.37
CA LEU A 342 17.95 9.14 -39.74
C LEU A 342 19.47 8.93 -39.85
N LEU A 343 20.05 8.14 -38.95
CA LEU A 343 21.50 7.91 -38.90
C LEU A 343 21.97 6.69 -39.71
N ALA A 344 21.08 5.97 -40.40
CA ALA A 344 21.39 4.72 -41.08
C ALA A 344 22.50 4.87 -42.14
N LYS A 345 22.49 5.96 -42.92
CA LYS A 345 23.52 6.23 -43.95
C LYS A 345 24.88 6.52 -43.31
N GLU A 346 24.90 7.38 -42.30
CA GLU A 346 26.13 7.80 -41.62
C GLU A 346 26.81 6.62 -40.91
N PHE A 347 26.03 5.78 -40.22
CA PHE A 347 26.52 4.58 -39.56
C PHE A 347 27.10 3.56 -40.55
N LYS A 348 26.45 3.36 -41.71
CA LYS A 348 26.92 2.40 -42.73
C LYS A 348 28.26 2.83 -43.36
N HIS A 349 28.48 4.14 -43.53
CA HIS A 349 29.68 4.66 -44.18
C HIS A 349 30.86 4.89 -43.22
N ARG A 350 30.60 5.37 -42.01
CA ARG A 350 31.65 5.82 -41.06
C ARG A 350 31.68 5.04 -39.74
N GLY A 351 30.78 4.07 -39.55
CA GLY A 351 30.66 3.36 -38.28
C GLY A 351 30.30 4.29 -37.13
N ALA A 352 30.75 3.95 -35.90
CA ALA A 352 30.53 4.73 -34.70
C ALA A 352 31.50 5.92 -34.58
N SER A 353 31.40 6.86 -35.52
CA SER A 353 32.11 8.14 -35.44
C SER A 353 31.61 8.99 -34.27
N LEU A 354 32.42 9.95 -33.79
CA LEU A 354 32.01 10.89 -32.73
C LEU A 354 30.70 11.60 -33.07
N ARG A 355 30.55 12.02 -34.33
CA ARG A 355 29.33 12.66 -34.85
C ARG A 355 28.11 11.74 -34.77
N TYR A 356 28.24 10.48 -35.18
CA TYR A 356 27.17 9.48 -35.03
C TYR A 356 26.79 9.31 -33.55
N SER A 357 27.76 9.15 -32.66
CA SER A 357 27.50 8.96 -31.23
C SER A 357 26.79 10.16 -30.61
N MET A 358 27.17 11.39 -30.98
CA MET A 358 26.50 12.60 -30.50
C MET A 358 25.03 12.67 -30.95
N PHE A 359 24.76 12.45 -32.25
CA PHE A 359 23.38 12.46 -32.74
C PHE A 359 22.55 11.29 -32.21
N TYR A 360 23.18 10.13 -31.99
CA TYR A 360 22.54 8.98 -31.37
C TYR A 360 22.10 9.30 -29.93
N LEU A 361 23.01 9.86 -29.12
CA LEU A 361 22.69 10.27 -27.75
C LEU A 361 21.63 11.37 -27.72
N LEU A 362 21.68 12.34 -28.65
CA LEU A 362 20.68 13.40 -28.76
C LEU A 362 19.29 12.82 -29.09
N GLY A 363 19.22 11.87 -30.02
CA GLY A 363 17.97 11.20 -30.39
C GLY A 363 17.38 10.33 -29.27
N LEU A 364 18.22 9.85 -28.35
CA LEU A 364 17.81 9.08 -27.17
C LEU A 364 17.55 9.96 -25.94
N ALA A 365 17.93 11.23 -25.93
CA ALA A 365 17.93 12.04 -24.72
C ALA A 365 16.54 12.16 -24.08
N LEU A 366 15.50 12.49 -24.87
CA LEU A 366 14.15 12.68 -24.34
C LEU A 366 13.59 11.42 -23.64
N PRO A 367 13.51 10.23 -24.28
CA PRO A 367 12.96 9.05 -23.61
C PRO A 367 13.82 8.61 -22.42
N TYR A 368 15.14 8.80 -22.48
CA TYR A 368 16.03 8.44 -21.37
C TYR A 368 15.88 9.35 -20.17
N VAL A 369 15.85 10.67 -20.35
CA VAL A 369 15.67 11.62 -19.24
C VAL A 369 14.29 11.41 -18.60
N HIS A 370 13.24 11.20 -19.42
CA HIS A 370 11.90 10.87 -18.91
C HIS A 370 11.90 9.55 -18.11
N PHE A 371 12.56 8.52 -18.62
CA PHE A 371 12.63 7.23 -17.94
C PHE A 371 13.45 7.30 -16.63
N MET A 372 14.55 8.05 -16.62
CA MET A 372 15.32 8.33 -15.40
C MET A 372 14.49 9.10 -14.37
N PHE A 373 13.67 10.05 -14.81
CA PHE A 373 12.73 10.75 -13.93
C PHE A 373 11.72 9.79 -13.30
N LEU A 374 11.12 8.88 -14.07
CA LEU A 374 10.22 7.85 -13.53
C LEU A 374 10.94 6.92 -12.54
N ILE A 375 12.16 6.50 -12.85
CA ILE A 375 12.99 5.69 -11.95
C ILE A 375 13.24 6.44 -10.62
N TRP A 376 13.54 7.74 -10.69
CA TRP A 376 13.74 8.56 -9.49
C TRP A 376 12.49 8.58 -8.61
N VAL A 377 11.31 8.81 -9.19
CA VAL A 377 10.03 8.78 -8.45
C VAL A 377 9.80 7.42 -7.78
N VAL A 378 10.14 6.31 -8.45
CA VAL A 378 10.06 4.97 -7.85
C VAL A 378 10.97 4.86 -6.63
N PHE A 379 12.21 5.35 -6.69
CA PHE A 379 13.11 5.31 -5.53
C PHE A 379 12.68 6.24 -4.39
N GLU A 380 12.14 7.43 -4.71
CA GLU A 380 11.61 8.37 -3.73
C GLU A 380 10.49 7.74 -2.89
N ILE A 381 9.65 6.91 -3.51
CA ILE A 381 8.54 6.21 -2.85
C ILE A 381 9.01 4.94 -2.13
N PHE A 382 9.75 4.05 -2.82
CA PHE A 382 10.07 2.73 -2.26
C PHE A 382 11.16 2.77 -1.18
N THR A 383 12.09 3.71 -1.23
CA THR A 383 13.19 3.79 -0.23
C THR A 383 12.64 4.04 1.18
N PRO A 384 11.74 5.03 1.41
CA PRO A 384 11.08 5.18 2.71
C PRO A 384 10.14 4.02 3.07
N ILE A 385 9.39 3.46 2.11
CA ILE A 385 8.46 2.34 2.35
C ILE A 385 9.18 1.11 2.88
N MET A 386 10.38 0.80 2.39
CA MET A 386 11.14 -0.34 2.93
C MET A 386 11.59 -0.14 4.38
N GLY A 387 11.68 1.11 4.86
CA GLY A 387 11.90 1.42 6.28
C GLY A 387 10.71 1.18 7.19
N ARG A 388 9.56 0.78 6.62
CA ARG A 388 8.29 0.61 7.33
C ARG A 388 7.47 -0.61 6.88
N SER A 389 8.08 -1.51 6.12
CA SER A 389 7.43 -2.70 5.51
C SER A 389 7.44 -3.96 6.41
N GLY A 390 7.74 -3.80 7.70
CA GLY A 390 7.78 -4.91 8.65
C GLY A 390 9.05 -5.76 8.58
N THR A 391 9.00 -6.96 9.18
CA THR A 391 10.19 -7.81 9.37
C THR A 391 10.39 -8.91 8.34
N GLU A 392 9.40 -9.13 7.47
CA GLU A 392 9.36 -10.28 6.57
C GLU A 392 9.82 -9.96 5.15
N ILE A 393 9.56 -8.75 4.67
CA ILE A 393 9.97 -8.35 3.32
C ILE A 393 11.46 -7.98 3.36
N PRO A 394 12.36 -8.73 2.69
CA PRO A 394 13.78 -8.42 2.70
C PRO A 394 14.06 -7.16 1.87
N PRO A 395 14.41 -6.02 2.51
CA PRO A 395 14.48 -4.73 1.83
C PRO A 395 15.67 -4.68 0.86
N GLU A 396 16.76 -5.41 1.15
CA GLU A 396 17.90 -5.54 0.23
C GLU A 396 17.50 -6.18 -1.10
N VAL A 397 16.63 -7.19 -1.08
CA VAL A 397 16.18 -7.87 -2.31
C VAL A 397 15.35 -6.91 -3.17
N VAL A 398 14.44 -6.15 -2.54
CA VAL A 398 13.61 -5.17 -3.24
C VAL A 398 14.47 -4.09 -3.86
N LEU A 399 15.34 -3.44 -3.08
CA LEU A 399 16.16 -2.34 -3.59
C LEU A 399 17.17 -2.82 -4.64
N ALA A 400 17.85 -3.94 -4.40
CA ALA A 400 18.80 -4.49 -5.36
C ALA A 400 18.12 -4.89 -6.68
N SER A 401 16.89 -5.39 -6.62
CA SER A 401 16.07 -5.69 -7.82
C SER A 401 15.69 -4.41 -8.57
N LEU A 402 15.25 -3.36 -7.87
CA LEU A 402 14.91 -2.06 -8.47
C LEU A 402 16.13 -1.42 -9.16
N VAL A 403 17.29 -1.40 -8.50
CA VAL A 403 18.54 -0.88 -9.07
C VAL A 403 18.98 -1.71 -10.28
N THR A 404 18.88 -3.04 -10.21
CA THR A 404 19.26 -3.92 -11.32
C THR A 404 18.33 -3.73 -12.51
N LEU A 405 17.01 -3.66 -12.28
CA LEU A 405 16.02 -3.45 -13.33
C LEU A 405 16.20 -2.10 -14.02
N ALA A 406 16.40 -1.03 -13.24
CA ALA A 406 16.75 0.29 -13.76
C ALA A 406 18.03 0.24 -14.62
N THR A 407 19.06 -0.46 -14.14
CA THR A 407 20.33 -0.63 -14.87
C THR A 407 20.14 -1.40 -16.18
N ILE A 408 19.37 -2.49 -16.18
CA ILE A 408 19.05 -3.29 -17.38
C ILE A 408 18.36 -2.42 -18.42
N PHE A 409 17.30 -1.71 -18.02
CA PHE A 409 16.53 -0.88 -18.93
C PHE A 409 17.34 0.29 -19.49
N LEU A 410 18.09 1.01 -18.63
CA LEU A 410 18.96 2.10 -19.07
C LEU A 410 20.09 1.60 -19.97
N SER A 411 20.69 0.44 -19.70
CA SER A 411 21.81 -0.08 -20.50
C SER A 411 21.40 -0.71 -21.83
N SER A 412 20.12 -1.01 -22.05
CA SER A 412 19.61 -1.73 -23.23
C SER A 412 20.12 -1.17 -24.57
N PHE A 413 19.92 0.12 -24.88
CA PHE A 413 20.42 0.72 -26.13
C PHE A 413 21.91 1.03 -26.14
N PHE A 414 22.60 0.92 -24.99
CA PHE A 414 24.05 1.07 -24.89
C PHE A 414 24.82 -0.24 -25.12
N LEU A 415 24.14 -1.40 -25.10
CA LEU A 415 24.74 -2.68 -25.49
C LEU A 415 25.40 -2.61 -26.88
N HIS A 416 24.79 -1.84 -27.79
CA HIS A 416 25.34 -1.50 -29.11
C HIS A 416 26.82 -1.07 -29.05
N PHE A 417 27.17 -0.19 -28.11
CA PHE A 417 28.53 0.36 -27.99
C PHE A 417 29.53 -0.64 -27.40
N ILE A 418 29.09 -1.56 -26.53
CA ILE A 418 29.95 -2.60 -25.95
C ILE A 418 30.60 -3.44 -27.07
N TYR A 419 29.82 -3.76 -28.10
CA TYR A 419 30.30 -4.54 -29.23
C TYR A 419 31.23 -3.75 -30.17
N LEU A 420 31.09 -2.43 -30.23
CA LEU A 420 31.92 -1.55 -31.06
C LEU A 420 33.26 -1.18 -30.41
N VAL A 421 33.32 -1.14 -29.08
CA VAL A 421 34.53 -0.77 -28.34
C VAL A 421 35.62 -1.85 -28.45
N ARG A 422 36.88 -1.43 -28.63
CA ARG A 422 38.02 -2.36 -28.78
C ARG A 422 38.37 -3.12 -27.49
N SER A 423 38.26 -2.48 -26.32
CA SER A 423 38.59 -3.06 -25.03
C SER A 423 37.69 -2.51 -23.93
N THR A 424 37.15 -3.39 -23.09
CA THR A 424 36.31 -3.06 -21.92
C THR A 424 37.06 -3.19 -20.59
N LYS A 425 38.35 -3.55 -20.62
CA LYS A 425 39.16 -3.87 -19.44
C LYS A 425 39.17 -2.75 -18.39
N TRP A 426 39.50 -1.52 -18.80
CA TRP A 426 39.56 -0.37 -17.88
C TRP A 426 38.20 -0.02 -17.25
N ILE A 427 37.12 -0.15 -18.00
CA ILE A 427 35.76 0.10 -17.49
C ILE A 427 35.39 -0.98 -16.46
N LEU A 428 35.67 -2.25 -16.76
CA LEU A 428 35.44 -3.36 -15.84
C LEU A 428 36.31 -3.25 -14.57
N THR A 429 37.58 -2.84 -14.70
CA THR A 429 38.44 -2.57 -13.54
C THR A 429 37.90 -1.42 -12.70
N GLY A 430 37.51 -0.30 -13.31
CA GLY A 430 36.92 0.83 -12.58
C GLY A 430 35.63 0.46 -11.83
N LEU A 431 34.69 -0.20 -12.50
CA LEU A 431 33.44 -0.68 -11.88
C LEU A 431 33.71 -1.72 -10.78
N GLY A 432 34.67 -2.62 -11.01
CA GLY A 432 35.11 -3.60 -10.01
C GLY A 432 35.73 -2.93 -8.78
N SER A 433 36.55 -1.89 -8.96
CA SER A 433 37.12 -1.12 -7.86
C SER A 433 36.03 -0.38 -7.07
N VAL A 434 35.07 0.28 -7.73
CA VAL A 434 33.94 0.94 -7.06
C VAL A 434 33.11 -0.07 -6.26
N PHE A 435 32.78 -1.21 -6.86
CA PHE A 435 32.05 -2.30 -6.19
C PHE A 435 32.82 -2.79 -4.95
N LEU A 436 34.10 -3.12 -5.09
CA LEU A 436 34.92 -3.66 -4.00
C LEU A 436 35.09 -2.65 -2.86
N LEU A 437 35.39 -1.39 -3.17
CA LEU A 437 35.52 -0.33 -2.17
C LEU A 437 34.20 -0.11 -1.42
N THR A 438 33.09 -0.03 -2.14
CA THR A 438 31.77 0.15 -1.54
C THR A 438 31.39 -1.05 -0.66
N PHE A 439 31.64 -2.27 -1.14
CA PHE A 439 31.39 -3.50 -0.39
C PHE A 439 32.21 -3.58 0.90
N LEU A 440 33.49 -3.18 0.87
CA LEU A 440 34.34 -3.13 2.07
C LEU A 440 33.84 -2.10 3.08
N VAL A 441 33.44 -0.91 2.62
CA VAL A 441 32.85 0.14 3.48
C VAL A 441 31.56 -0.38 4.14
N ILE A 442 30.66 -1.02 3.39
CA ILE A 442 29.42 -1.59 3.95
C ILE A 442 29.74 -2.70 4.95
N SER A 443 30.66 -3.62 4.60
CA SER A 443 31.05 -4.74 5.46
C SER A 443 31.63 -4.26 6.80
N SER A 444 32.38 -3.15 6.78
CA SER A 444 32.95 -2.54 7.98
C SER A 444 31.90 -1.98 8.96
N GLY A 445 30.67 -1.73 8.51
CA GLY A 445 29.59 -1.20 9.35
C GLY A 445 29.61 0.31 9.56
N LEU A 446 30.41 1.05 8.77
CA LEU A 446 30.48 2.52 8.83
C LEU A 446 29.17 3.22 8.40
N LEU A 447 28.35 2.55 7.59
CA LEU A 447 27.10 3.08 7.05
C LEU A 447 25.93 2.64 7.94
N PHE A 448 25.66 3.42 8.98
CA PHE A 448 24.55 3.17 9.87
C PHE A 448 23.23 3.61 9.22
N PRO A 449 22.17 2.77 9.23
CA PRO A 449 20.94 3.04 8.47
C PRO A 449 20.10 4.19 9.00
N TYR A 450 20.21 4.56 10.28
CA TYR A 450 19.29 5.51 10.94
C TYR A 450 19.98 6.81 11.35
N SER A 451 19.21 7.88 11.44
CA SER A 451 19.70 9.22 11.81
C SER A 451 18.65 10.00 12.59
N ASP A 452 19.07 10.72 13.63
CA ASP A 452 18.28 11.71 14.37
C ASP A 452 18.65 13.16 14.05
N ALA A 453 19.55 13.37 13.08
CA ALA A 453 19.96 14.71 12.67
C ALA A 453 18.69 15.55 12.38
N PRO A 454 18.48 16.69 13.05
CA PRO A 454 17.26 17.47 12.93
C PRO A 454 16.93 17.84 11.47
N GLU A 455 17.95 18.07 10.65
CA GLU A 455 17.78 18.41 9.23
C GLU A 455 17.31 17.23 8.38
N ARG A 456 17.76 16.01 8.66
CA ARG A 456 17.53 14.81 7.85
C ARG A 456 17.30 13.57 8.70
N PRO A 457 16.20 13.51 9.47
CA PRO A 457 15.89 12.35 10.28
C PRO A 457 15.58 11.13 9.39
N ARG A 458 16.12 9.97 9.78
CA ARG A 458 15.88 8.65 9.22
C ARG A 458 15.55 7.69 10.37
N PRO A 459 14.31 7.72 10.89
CA PRO A 459 13.99 7.04 12.13
C PRO A 459 13.86 5.52 11.94
N LYS A 460 14.26 4.79 12.99
CA LYS A 460 13.93 3.39 13.21
C LYS A 460 12.51 3.29 13.75
N ARG A 461 11.78 2.24 13.35
CA ARG A 461 10.35 2.11 13.66
C ARG A 461 9.99 0.89 14.50
N VAL A 462 9.53 1.17 15.71
CA VAL A 462 9.16 0.17 16.71
C VAL A 462 7.94 0.64 17.47
N PHE A 463 6.99 -0.27 17.68
CA PHE A 463 5.79 -0.08 18.47
C PHE A 463 5.94 -0.76 19.82
N LEU A 464 5.69 -0.04 20.91
CA LEU A 464 5.84 -0.51 22.28
C LEU A 464 4.51 -0.37 23.03
N GLN A 465 3.95 -1.48 23.49
CA GLN A 465 2.66 -1.49 24.20
C GLN A 465 2.83 -2.14 25.57
N HIS A 466 2.52 -1.42 26.65
CA HIS A 466 2.53 -1.99 27.99
C HIS A 466 1.21 -2.71 28.25
N THR A 467 1.28 -4.01 28.41
CA THR A 467 0.16 -4.91 28.20
C THR A 467 -0.08 -5.80 29.41
N THR A 468 -1.32 -5.86 29.89
CA THR A 468 -1.80 -6.85 30.86
C THR A 468 -2.82 -7.76 30.18
N ARG A 469 -2.60 -9.08 30.25
CA ARG A 469 -3.49 -10.12 29.69
C ARG A 469 -4.07 -10.99 30.77
N THR A 470 -5.40 -11.13 30.75
CA THR A 470 -6.15 -12.04 31.60
C THR A 470 -6.89 -13.06 30.75
N PHE A 471 -6.46 -14.32 30.81
CA PHE A 471 -7.05 -15.46 30.11
C PHE A 471 -7.93 -16.25 31.05
N HIS A 472 -9.02 -16.79 30.52
CA HIS A 472 -9.96 -17.51 31.35
C HIS A 472 -10.47 -18.75 30.66
N ASN A 473 -10.88 -19.70 31.50
CA ASN A 473 -11.25 -21.03 31.10
C ASN A 473 -12.71 -21.11 30.60
N LEU A 474 -13.13 -22.34 30.28
CA LEU A 474 -14.47 -22.57 29.77
C LEU A 474 -15.60 -22.26 30.77
N GLN A 475 -15.28 -22.16 32.06
CA GLN A 475 -16.21 -21.85 33.15
C GLN A 475 -16.22 -20.37 33.51
N GLY A 476 -15.40 -19.57 32.83
CA GLY A 476 -15.25 -18.16 33.06
C GLY A 476 -14.38 -17.74 34.24
N GLN A 477 -13.63 -18.69 34.81
CA GLN A 477 -12.66 -18.40 35.85
C GLN A 477 -11.31 -18.02 35.22
N VAL A 478 -10.59 -17.10 35.87
CA VAL A 478 -9.23 -16.71 35.46
C VAL A 478 -8.33 -17.94 35.46
N GLU A 479 -7.87 -18.32 34.28
CA GLU A 479 -6.94 -19.44 34.08
C GLU A 479 -5.49 -18.96 34.24
N SER A 480 -5.17 -17.83 33.63
CA SER A 480 -3.84 -17.23 33.70
C SER A 480 -3.90 -15.72 33.53
N ARG A 481 -2.95 -15.03 34.16
CA ARG A 481 -2.81 -13.59 34.07
C ARG A 481 -1.33 -13.24 33.94
N ASP A 482 -1.00 -12.36 33.00
CA ASP A 482 0.36 -11.88 32.81
C ASP A 482 0.38 -10.38 32.45
N SER A 483 1.55 -9.76 32.60
CA SER A 483 1.78 -8.37 32.21
C SER A 483 3.20 -8.18 31.69
N GLY A 484 3.38 -7.28 30.73
CA GLY A 484 4.62 -7.11 30.01
C GLY A 484 4.55 -6.08 28.90
N LEU A 485 5.73 -5.68 28.43
CA LEU A 485 5.90 -4.82 27.27
C LEU A 485 5.93 -5.67 26.01
N TRP A 486 4.92 -5.48 25.18
CA TRP A 486 4.83 -6.08 23.88
C TRP A 486 5.44 -5.15 22.83
N ILE A 487 6.39 -5.67 22.06
CA ILE A 487 7.26 -4.93 21.16
C ILE A 487 7.08 -5.46 19.75
N ASN A 488 6.68 -4.59 18.82
CA ASN A 488 6.52 -4.92 17.40
C ASN A 488 7.49 -4.07 16.57
N SER A 489 8.37 -4.71 15.79
CA SER A 489 9.26 -3.98 14.86
C SER A 489 8.55 -3.74 13.52
N PHE A 490 8.62 -2.52 13.01
CA PHE A 490 8.06 -2.14 11.71
C PHE A 490 9.13 -2.05 10.62
N ASP A 491 10.38 -2.35 10.95
CA ASP A 491 11.46 -2.49 9.99
C ASP A 491 12.13 -3.86 10.05
N TYR A 492 12.88 -4.17 8.99
CA TYR A 492 13.52 -5.47 8.78
C TYR A 492 14.59 -5.82 9.82
N THR A 493 15.26 -4.82 10.41
CA THR A 493 16.38 -5.06 11.36
C THR A 493 15.87 -5.50 12.74
N GLY A 494 14.56 -5.46 12.98
CA GLY A 494 13.98 -5.96 14.22
C GLY A 494 14.50 -5.18 15.42
N ILE A 495 14.93 -5.89 16.45
CA ILE A 495 15.55 -5.30 17.65
C ILE A 495 17.09 -5.30 17.61
N GLN A 496 17.73 -5.69 16.50
CA GLN A 496 19.19 -5.89 16.42
C GLN A 496 19.98 -4.66 16.89
N HIS A 497 19.53 -3.46 16.55
CA HIS A 497 20.18 -2.21 16.95
C HIS A 497 19.76 -1.69 18.33
N ILE A 498 18.75 -2.31 18.95
CA ILE A 498 18.21 -1.94 20.27
C ILE A 498 18.78 -2.86 21.36
N THR A 499 18.93 -4.16 21.09
CA THR A 499 19.45 -5.15 22.05
C THR A 499 20.78 -4.75 22.71
N PRO A 500 21.76 -4.14 22.02
CA PRO A 500 23.00 -3.69 22.69
C PRO A 500 22.79 -2.60 23.75
N LEU A 501 21.69 -1.86 23.68
CA LEU A 501 21.37 -0.72 24.56
C LEU A 501 20.37 -1.11 25.64
N VAL A 502 19.47 -2.04 25.32
CA VAL A 502 18.51 -2.65 26.23
C VAL A 502 18.66 -4.18 26.14
N PRO A 503 19.69 -4.76 26.81
CA PRO A 503 19.98 -6.20 26.73
C PRO A 503 18.84 -7.12 27.18
N GLU A 504 17.91 -6.58 27.97
CA GLU A 504 16.68 -7.24 28.38
C GLU A 504 15.78 -7.56 27.18
N ILE A 505 15.82 -6.73 26.13
CA ILE A 505 15.09 -6.94 24.87
C ILE A 505 16.02 -7.71 23.93
N ASN A 506 15.93 -9.03 24.00
CA ASN A 506 16.68 -9.95 23.14
C ASN A 506 15.77 -11.06 22.57
N ASP A 507 16.31 -11.87 21.66
CA ASP A 507 15.55 -12.90 20.96
C ASP A 507 15.05 -14.05 21.84
N SER A 508 15.51 -14.19 23.09
CA SER A 508 14.97 -15.19 24.02
C SER A 508 13.53 -14.89 24.45
N PHE A 509 13.12 -13.62 24.42
CA PHE A 509 11.76 -13.16 24.72
C PHE A 509 10.90 -13.00 23.46
N ARG A 510 11.31 -13.61 22.34
CA ARG A 510 10.52 -13.62 21.12
C ARG A 510 9.21 -14.36 21.35
N THR A 511 8.10 -13.72 21.01
CA THR A 511 6.77 -14.29 21.20
C THR A 511 6.48 -15.35 20.16
N HIS A 512 5.92 -16.48 20.58
CA HIS A 512 5.35 -17.49 19.69
C HIS A 512 3.84 -17.28 19.59
N CYS A 513 3.29 -17.37 18.38
CA CYS A 513 1.85 -17.27 18.17
C CYS A 513 1.17 -18.53 18.70
N ARG A 514 0.13 -18.34 19.52
CA ARG A 514 -0.74 -19.41 20.03
C ARG A 514 -2.02 -19.46 19.22
N GLU A 515 -2.15 -20.46 18.35
CA GLU A 515 -3.28 -20.58 17.40
C GLU A 515 -4.61 -20.95 18.07
N ASP A 516 -4.58 -21.45 19.31
CA ASP A 516 -5.77 -21.70 20.14
C ASP A 516 -6.49 -20.42 20.59
N ARG A 517 -5.90 -19.25 20.34
CA ARG A 517 -6.39 -17.95 20.79
C ARG A 517 -6.60 -17.02 19.60
N PRO A 518 -7.68 -16.22 19.59
CA PRO A 518 -7.88 -15.22 18.54
C PRO A 518 -6.67 -14.30 18.48
N PHE A 519 -6.17 -14.05 17.26
CA PHE A 519 -5.04 -13.16 17.02
C PHE A 519 -3.79 -13.45 17.88
N CYS A 520 -3.49 -14.75 18.09
CA CYS A 520 -2.36 -15.23 18.88
C CYS A 520 -2.41 -14.88 20.39
N GLY A 521 -3.53 -14.33 20.88
CA GLY A 521 -3.63 -13.82 22.26
C GLY A 521 -2.89 -12.50 22.49
N TYR A 522 -2.73 -11.67 21.45
CA TYR A 522 -2.10 -10.35 21.53
C TYR A 522 -3.04 -9.22 21.08
N PRO A 523 -2.83 -7.99 21.57
CA PRO A 523 -3.74 -6.87 21.37
C PRO A 523 -3.49 -6.11 20.07
N TRP A 524 -3.82 -6.73 18.96
CA TRP A 524 -3.69 -6.07 17.68
C TRP A 524 -4.64 -4.88 17.53
N PHE A 525 -4.06 -3.71 17.31
CA PHE A 525 -4.84 -2.50 17.03
C PHE A 525 -5.47 -2.53 15.62
N LEU A 526 -4.78 -3.15 14.66
CA LEU A 526 -5.22 -3.29 13.27
C LEU A 526 -5.39 -4.76 12.91
N PRO A 527 -6.20 -5.09 11.89
CA PRO A 527 -6.32 -6.45 11.38
C PRO A 527 -5.06 -6.81 10.57
N VAL A 528 -3.91 -6.97 11.23
CA VAL A 528 -2.60 -7.16 10.57
C VAL A 528 -2.53 -8.39 9.66
N LYS A 529 -3.35 -9.42 9.94
CA LYS A 529 -3.53 -10.59 9.07
C LYS A 529 -4.15 -10.20 7.71
N PHE A 530 -5.02 -9.19 7.67
CA PHE A 530 -5.65 -8.64 6.46
C PHE A 530 -4.68 -7.80 5.62
N LEU A 531 -3.91 -6.91 6.26
CA LEU A 531 -2.98 -5.99 5.58
C LEU A 531 -1.86 -6.73 4.82
N SER A 532 -1.48 -7.93 5.28
CA SER A 532 -0.49 -8.80 4.63
C SER A 532 -0.90 -9.35 3.24
N LYS A 533 -2.14 -9.10 2.82
CA LYS A 533 -2.76 -9.71 1.64
C LYS A 533 -2.86 -8.75 0.45
N SER A 534 -2.66 -7.45 0.66
CA SER A 534 -2.71 -6.42 -0.40
C SER A 534 -1.55 -6.58 -1.39
N VAL A 535 -0.46 -7.22 -0.98
CA VAL A 535 0.59 -7.69 -1.91
C VAL A 535 0.07 -8.94 -2.61
N ALA A 536 -0.59 -8.75 -3.76
CA ALA A 536 -0.97 -9.86 -4.62
C ALA A 536 0.24 -10.77 -4.84
N PRO A 537 0.16 -12.09 -4.62
CA PRO A 537 1.14 -12.99 -5.20
C PRO A 537 1.02 -12.79 -6.71
N LEU A 538 2.10 -12.39 -7.37
CA LEU A 538 2.25 -12.46 -8.82
C LEU A 538 1.70 -13.83 -9.26
N ARG A 539 0.48 -13.85 -9.81
CA ARG A 539 -0.15 -15.07 -10.34
C ARG A 539 0.58 -15.44 -11.63
N PHE A 540 1.73 -16.09 -11.51
CA PHE A 540 2.15 -17.03 -12.53
C PHE A 540 1.32 -18.29 -12.33
N GLN A 541 0.44 -18.53 -13.30
CA GLN A 541 -0.44 -19.68 -13.33
C GLN A 541 0.41 -20.93 -13.68
N THR A 542 1.05 -21.52 -12.68
CA THR A 542 1.64 -22.87 -12.82
C THR A 542 0.74 -23.88 -12.10
N PRO A 543 0.33 -24.97 -12.77
CA PRO A 543 -0.45 -26.02 -12.12
C PRO A 543 0.43 -26.86 -11.20
N SER A 544 -0.23 -27.51 -10.24
CA SER A 544 0.23 -28.62 -9.38
C SER A 544 1.11 -28.32 -8.15
N SER A 545 0.43 -28.27 -7.00
CA SER A 545 0.68 -29.09 -5.80
C SER A 545 2.11 -29.19 -5.25
N VAL A 546 2.58 -28.16 -4.55
CA VAL A 546 3.44 -28.29 -3.36
C VAL A 546 3.21 -27.06 -2.46
N GLY A 547 2.77 -27.29 -1.22
CA GLY A 547 2.86 -26.34 -0.10
C GLY A 547 1.95 -25.11 -0.14
N THR A 548 0.90 -25.11 0.68
CA THR A 548 0.11 -23.92 1.01
C THR A 548 1.03 -22.91 1.71
N LEU A 549 1.52 -21.90 1.00
CA LEU A 549 2.17 -20.73 1.60
C LEU A 549 1.12 -19.99 2.45
N SER A 550 1.24 -20.10 3.77
CA SER A 550 0.46 -19.28 4.72
C SER A 550 0.65 -17.79 4.40
N PRO A 551 -0.38 -16.95 4.57
CA PRO A 551 -0.29 -15.52 4.25
C PRO A 551 0.86 -14.86 5.02
N LEU A 552 1.57 -13.99 4.31
CA LEU A 552 2.83 -13.35 4.66
C LEU A 552 2.64 -12.28 5.75
N CYS A 553 2.23 -12.66 6.97
CA CYS A 553 2.05 -11.72 8.07
C CYS A 553 3.34 -10.92 8.31
N CYS A 554 3.35 -9.62 7.99
CA CYS A 554 4.52 -8.74 8.03
C CYS A 554 5.12 -8.55 9.44
N PHE A 555 4.48 -9.13 10.47
CA PHE A 555 4.81 -9.00 11.89
C PHE A 555 5.01 -10.37 12.59
N ARG A 556 5.82 -11.28 12.02
CA ARG A 556 6.18 -12.55 12.70
C ARG A 556 7.23 -12.39 13.79
N LYS A 557 7.89 -11.24 13.90
CA LYS A 557 8.89 -10.97 14.93
C LYS A 557 8.38 -9.90 15.89
N ASN A 558 7.83 -10.38 17.01
CA ASN A 558 7.42 -9.55 18.14
C ASN A 558 8.08 -10.10 19.41
N TRP A 559 8.27 -9.25 20.41
CA TRP A 559 8.93 -9.60 21.67
C TRP A 559 8.04 -9.22 22.86
N TYR A 560 8.12 -9.98 23.94
CA TYR A 560 7.33 -9.75 25.15
C TYR A 560 8.22 -9.77 26.38
N LEU A 561 8.50 -8.59 26.92
CA LEU A 561 9.31 -8.42 28.11
C LEU A 561 8.40 -8.32 29.34
N PRO A 562 8.46 -9.26 30.30
CA PRO A 562 7.62 -9.21 31.50
C PRO A 562 7.79 -7.90 32.27
N ALA A 563 6.67 -7.32 32.74
CA ALA A 563 6.63 -6.04 33.46
C ALA A 563 5.48 -6.05 34.48
N PRO A 564 5.50 -5.17 35.50
CA PRO A 564 4.40 -5.02 36.46
C PRO A 564 3.04 -4.79 35.80
N GLU A 565 1.97 -5.06 36.53
CA GLU A 565 0.60 -4.91 36.03
C GLU A 565 0.23 -3.44 35.78
N VAL A 566 -0.55 -3.22 34.72
CA VAL A 566 -1.08 -1.91 34.36
C VAL A 566 -2.47 -1.70 34.96
N SER A 567 -2.68 -0.55 35.61
CA SER A 567 -3.96 -0.15 36.21
C SER A 567 -4.44 1.20 35.65
N PRO A 568 -5.15 1.21 34.50
CA PRO A 568 -5.72 2.44 33.94
C PRO A 568 -6.78 3.05 34.85
N SER A 569 -6.98 4.36 34.77
CA SER A 569 -8.02 5.08 35.54
C SER A 569 -9.44 4.65 35.16
N SER A 570 -9.67 4.31 33.89
CA SER A 570 -10.94 3.82 33.36
C SER A 570 -10.77 2.44 32.72
N PRO A 571 -10.82 1.36 33.53
CA PRO A 571 -10.63 0.00 33.02
C PRO A 571 -11.79 -0.45 32.12
N VAL A 572 -11.49 -1.35 31.18
CA VAL A 572 -12.52 -2.03 30.40
C VAL A 572 -13.36 -2.94 31.30
N GLU A 573 -14.68 -2.84 31.20
CA GLU A 573 -15.64 -3.79 31.76
C GLU A 573 -16.29 -4.54 30.61
N PHE A 574 -16.19 -5.87 30.64
CA PHE A 574 -16.76 -6.74 29.61
C PHE A 574 -17.60 -7.81 30.28
N SER A 575 -18.89 -7.88 29.92
CA SER A 575 -19.84 -8.81 30.52
C SER A 575 -20.77 -9.40 29.47
N LEU A 576 -21.00 -10.72 29.54
CA LEU A 576 -22.08 -11.39 28.85
C LEU A 576 -23.41 -11.10 29.58
N LEU A 577 -24.38 -10.52 28.87
CA LEU A 577 -25.70 -10.18 29.41
C LEU A 577 -26.70 -11.31 29.28
N SER A 578 -26.76 -11.94 28.10
CA SER A 578 -27.69 -13.04 27.84
C SER A 578 -27.13 -14.04 26.85
N GLN A 579 -27.59 -15.28 26.98
CA GLN A 579 -27.39 -16.36 26.02
C GLN A 579 -28.70 -17.10 25.84
N GLU A 580 -29.19 -17.13 24.61
CA GLU A 580 -30.49 -17.68 24.26
C GLU A 580 -30.36 -18.59 23.04
N GLU A 581 -30.98 -19.77 23.08
CA GLU A 581 -31.12 -20.62 21.91
C GLU A 581 -32.31 -20.13 21.09
N THR A 582 -32.08 -19.84 19.81
CA THR A 582 -33.11 -19.37 18.90
C THR A 582 -33.95 -20.54 18.39
N SER A 583 -35.12 -20.25 17.82
CA SER A 583 -36.00 -21.25 17.21
C SER A 583 -35.36 -22.06 16.07
N TRP A 584 -34.24 -21.58 15.51
CA TRP A 584 -33.52 -22.23 14.42
C TRP A 584 -32.31 -23.06 14.90
N GLY A 585 -32.11 -23.19 16.22
CA GLY A 585 -30.99 -23.92 16.81
C GLY A 585 -29.66 -23.16 16.78
N THR A 586 -29.68 -21.85 16.53
CA THR A 586 -28.51 -20.97 16.73
C THR A 586 -28.49 -20.48 18.17
N ILE A 587 -27.31 -20.11 18.67
CA ILE A 587 -27.17 -19.54 20.01
C ILE A 587 -26.84 -18.07 19.88
N LYS A 588 -27.74 -17.21 20.36
CA LYS A 588 -27.58 -15.77 20.41
C LYS A 588 -26.89 -15.37 21.70
N MET A 589 -25.79 -14.63 21.60
CA MET A 589 -25.03 -14.11 22.74
C MET A 589 -25.02 -12.59 22.70
N THR A 590 -25.39 -11.96 23.81
CA THR A 590 -25.43 -10.49 23.95
C THR A 590 -24.38 -10.03 24.95
N PHE A 591 -23.55 -9.09 24.55
CA PHE A 591 -22.45 -8.56 25.34
C PHE A 591 -22.59 -7.07 25.61
N ARG A 592 -21.98 -6.65 26.71
CA ARG A 592 -21.86 -5.25 27.11
C ARG A 592 -20.41 -4.93 27.42
N VAL A 593 -19.94 -3.83 26.85
CA VAL A 593 -18.59 -3.31 27.01
C VAL A 593 -18.63 -1.84 27.40
N THR A 594 -17.85 -1.48 28.41
CA THR A 594 -17.45 -0.08 28.70
C THR A 594 -15.92 -0.01 28.69
N GLY A 595 -15.33 1.08 28.21
CA GLY A 595 -13.88 1.20 28.06
C GLY A 595 -13.44 2.49 27.38
N PRO A 596 -12.17 2.58 26.96
CA PRO A 596 -11.62 3.77 26.31
C PRO A 596 -12.12 3.95 24.87
N SER A 597 -11.73 5.07 24.26
CA SER A 597 -12.16 5.47 22.92
C SER A 597 -11.81 4.50 21.79
N HIS A 598 -10.85 3.60 21.98
CA HIS A 598 -10.41 2.64 20.96
C HIS A 598 -10.41 1.22 21.55
N MET A 599 -11.20 0.32 20.95
CA MET A 599 -11.30 -1.07 21.37
C MET A 599 -11.34 -2.01 20.16
N SER A 600 -10.70 -3.17 20.27
CA SER A 600 -10.74 -4.23 19.26
C SER A 600 -11.44 -5.46 19.83
N LEU A 601 -12.43 -5.98 19.12
CA LEU A 601 -13.12 -7.24 19.40
C LEU A 601 -12.63 -8.31 18.43
N TYR A 602 -12.23 -9.46 18.98
CA TYR A 602 -11.78 -10.61 18.22
C TYR A 602 -12.72 -11.79 18.46
N LEU A 603 -13.09 -12.47 17.38
CA LEU A 603 -13.94 -13.66 17.42
C LEU A 603 -13.23 -14.79 16.69
N LEU A 604 -13.12 -15.95 17.33
CA LEU A 604 -12.58 -17.17 16.73
C LEU A 604 -13.56 -18.32 16.98
N PRO A 605 -14.46 -18.63 16.03
CA PRO A 605 -15.26 -19.85 16.09
C PRO A 605 -14.37 -21.09 16.11
N HIS A 606 -14.73 -22.08 16.91
CA HIS A 606 -14.03 -23.36 16.95
C HIS A 606 -14.48 -24.26 15.80
N ARG A 607 -13.82 -25.40 15.61
CA ARG A 607 -14.09 -26.29 14.46
C ARG A 607 -15.55 -26.71 14.41
N GLY A 608 -16.15 -26.56 13.23
CA GLY A 608 -17.55 -26.89 12.98
C GLY A 608 -18.56 -25.82 13.42
N ALA A 609 -18.15 -24.82 14.20
CA ALA A 609 -19.01 -23.69 14.54
C ALA A 609 -18.86 -22.54 13.53
N SER A 610 -19.93 -21.77 13.31
CA SER A 610 -19.88 -20.61 12.41
C SER A 610 -20.81 -19.49 12.87
N LEU A 611 -20.42 -18.23 12.62
CA LEU A 611 -21.28 -17.09 12.91
C LEU A 611 -22.36 -16.97 11.83
N SER A 612 -23.62 -16.95 12.23
CA SER A 612 -24.77 -16.81 11.31
C SER A 612 -25.12 -15.35 11.08
N THR A 613 -25.37 -14.60 12.16
CA THR A 613 -25.83 -13.20 12.15
C THR A 613 -25.23 -12.42 13.31
N TRP A 614 -25.33 -11.08 13.25
CA TRP A 614 -24.75 -10.18 14.26
C TRP A 614 -25.45 -8.82 14.27
N SER A 615 -25.16 -8.01 15.29
CA SER A 615 -25.68 -6.64 15.42
C SER A 615 -24.89 -5.58 14.65
N PHE A 616 -23.80 -5.96 13.96
CA PHE A 616 -22.88 -5.00 13.35
C PHE A 616 -23.25 -4.61 11.91
N GLY A 617 -24.24 -5.27 11.30
CA GLY A 617 -24.75 -4.93 9.98
C GLY A 617 -25.62 -6.02 9.36
N ASP A 618 -26.22 -5.70 8.21
CA ASP A 618 -27.29 -6.48 7.58
C ASP A 618 -26.80 -7.68 6.73
N GLY A 619 -25.51 -8.03 6.83
CA GLY A 619 -24.87 -9.09 6.05
C GLY A 619 -24.32 -10.23 6.90
N THR A 620 -24.15 -11.41 6.29
CA THR A 620 -23.47 -12.54 6.93
C THR A 620 -22.03 -12.15 7.29
N PRO A 621 -21.59 -12.40 8.54
CA PRO A 621 -20.22 -12.15 8.96
C PRO A 621 -19.23 -12.81 8.00
N ARG A 622 -18.25 -12.05 7.48
CA ARG A 622 -17.16 -12.61 6.67
C ARG A 622 -15.92 -12.79 7.54
N PHE A 623 -15.40 -14.02 7.61
CA PHE A 623 -14.17 -14.34 8.32
C PHE A 623 -12.92 -14.05 7.47
N ASP A 624 -11.79 -13.85 8.16
CA ASP A 624 -10.45 -13.83 7.58
C ASP A 624 -10.07 -15.21 6.98
N LEU A 625 -8.98 -15.30 6.22
CA LEU A 625 -8.41 -16.58 5.73
C LEU A 625 -8.21 -17.65 6.81
N SER A 626 -8.05 -17.25 8.08
CA SER A 626 -7.84 -18.17 9.21
C SER A 626 -9.10 -18.51 9.99
N GLY A 627 -10.29 -18.03 9.59
CA GLY A 627 -11.52 -18.27 10.35
C GLY A 627 -11.78 -17.27 11.48
N GLU A 628 -10.96 -16.23 11.63
CA GLU A 628 -11.09 -15.20 12.67
C GLU A 628 -11.85 -13.97 12.18
N TYR A 629 -12.51 -13.26 13.11
CA TYR A 629 -13.16 -11.98 12.85
C TYR A 629 -12.51 -10.90 13.71
N PHE A 630 -12.40 -9.71 13.13
CA PHE A 630 -11.85 -8.52 13.77
C PHE A 630 -12.83 -7.37 13.60
N ILE A 631 -13.23 -6.78 14.72
CA ILE A 631 -14.11 -5.61 14.75
C ILE A 631 -13.37 -4.52 15.52
N PHE A 632 -13.17 -3.38 14.86
CA PHE A 632 -12.57 -2.21 15.50
C PHE A 632 -13.66 -1.21 15.85
N TYR A 633 -13.75 -0.89 17.14
CA TYR A 633 -14.68 0.08 17.69
C TYR A 633 -13.90 1.31 18.13
N SER A 634 -14.28 2.47 17.58
CA SER A 634 -13.78 3.75 18.05
C SER A 634 -14.92 4.74 18.29
N HIS A 635 -14.75 5.64 19.26
CA HIS A 635 -15.72 6.70 19.54
C HIS A 635 -15.04 8.02 19.95
N GLY A 636 -15.78 9.12 19.77
CA GLY A 636 -15.38 10.45 20.22
C GLY A 636 -15.68 10.70 21.69
N LEU A 637 -16.06 11.93 22.04
CA LEU A 637 -16.35 12.34 23.42
C LEU A 637 -17.57 11.66 24.05
N ASP A 638 -18.53 11.16 23.26
CA ASP A 638 -19.73 10.48 23.77
C ASP A 638 -19.38 9.05 24.19
N VAL A 639 -19.26 8.81 25.50
CA VAL A 639 -18.91 7.52 26.11
C VAL A 639 -20.18 6.71 26.34
N ARG A 640 -20.73 6.12 25.28
CA ARG A 640 -21.85 5.18 25.44
C ARG A 640 -21.33 3.77 25.65
N THR A 641 -21.99 3.06 26.55
CA THR A 641 -21.82 1.61 26.72
C THR A 641 -22.07 0.90 25.40
N TRP A 642 -21.06 0.20 24.90
CA TRP A 642 -21.16 -0.57 23.67
C TRP A 642 -21.87 -1.90 23.95
N THR A 643 -23.08 -2.05 23.42
CA THR A 643 -23.89 -3.28 23.53
C THR A 643 -24.02 -3.90 22.16
N PHE A 644 -23.66 -5.18 22.02
CA PHE A 644 -23.71 -5.90 20.75
C PHE A 644 -24.12 -7.36 20.95
N TRP A 645 -24.53 -8.02 19.87
CA TRP A 645 -24.87 -9.43 19.89
C TRP A 645 -24.42 -10.13 18.61
N PHE A 646 -24.20 -11.44 18.70
CA PHE A 646 -23.99 -12.31 17.55
C PHE A 646 -24.60 -13.68 17.79
N GLU A 647 -24.93 -14.37 16.70
CA GLU A 647 -25.48 -15.71 16.69
C GLU A 647 -24.46 -16.71 16.15
N ILE A 648 -24.32 -17.84 16.86
CA ILE A 648 -23.44 -18.93 16.47
C ILE A 648 -24.25 -20.17 16.14
N GLN A 649 -23.94 -20.77 15.00
CA GLN A 649 -24.38 -22.10 14.64
C GLN A 649 -23.43 -23.11 15.29
N PRO A 650 -23.91 -23.97 16.22
CA PRO A 650 -23.08 -25.01 16.82
C PRO A 650 -22.67 -26.09 15.80
N PRO A 651 -21.58 -26.84 16.08
CA PRO A 651 -21.15 -27.96 15.23
C PRO A 651 -22.24 -29.00 15.07
N SER A 652 -22.37 -29.56 13.85
CA SER A 652 -23.35 -30.60 13.54
C SER A 652 -23.00 -31.97 14.14
N ASP A 653 -21.70 -32.25 14.33
CA ASP A 653 -21.19 -33.48 14.93
C ASP A 653 -20.34 -33.15 16.17
N PRO A 654 -20.52 -33.86 17.30
CA PRO A 654 -19.66 -33.70 18.48
C PRO A 654 -18.25 -34.24 18.19
N ASP A 655 -17.23 -33.44 18.48
CA ASP A 655 -15.83 -33.85 18.30
C ASP A 655 -15.50 -35.06 19.20
N PRO A 656 -14.92 -36.16 18.65
CA PRO A 656 -14.52 -37.32 19.43
C PRO A 656 -13.43 -37.06 20.49
N SER A 657 -12.78 -35.89 20.47
CA SER A 657 -11.69 -35.52 21.39
C SER A 657 -12.15 -34.80 22.69
N GLY A 658 -13.44 -34.46 22.81
CA GLY A 658 -14.01 -33.79 24.00
C GLY A 658 -14.80 -32.52 23.64
N PRO A 659 -15.40 -31.83 24.62
CA PRO A 659 -16.16 -30.62 24.36
C PRO A 659 -15.19 -29.46 24.08
N GLU A 660 -14.81 -29.27 22.81
CA GLU A 660 -14.29 -27.97 22.36
C GLU A 660 -15.40 -26.91 22.55
N GLY A 661 -15.03 -25.69 22.94
CA GLY A 661 -15.97 -24.57 23.03
C GLY A 661 -16.60 -24.27 21.68
N MET A 662 -17.60 -23.39 21.62
CA MET A 662 -18.16 -22.99 20.32
C MET A 662 -17.38 -21.82 19.70
N ILE A 663 -16.87 -20.91 20.53
CA ILE A 663 -16.21 -19.68 20.10
C ILE A 663 -15.33 -19.11 21.21
N SER A 664 -14.16 -18.61 20.82
CA SER A 664 -13.33 -17.74 21.66
C SER A 664 -13.63 -16.28 21.34
N VAL A 665 -13.94 -15.50 22.36
CA VAL A 665 -14.20 -14.05 22.27
C VAL A 665 -13.15 -13.32 23.09
N ALA A 666 -12.50 -12.32 22.51
CA ALA A 666 -11.52 -11.49 23.19
C ALA A 666 -11.77 -10.01 22.92
N ILE A 667 -11.55 -9.18 23.92
CA ILE A 667 -11.59 -7.72 23.78
C ILE A 667 -10.26 -7.10 24.22
N SER A 668 -9.82 -6.12 23.44
CA SER A 668 -8.63 -5.32 23.68
C SER A 668 -9.02 -3.86 23.77
N SER A 669 -8.66 -3.21 24.87
CA SER A 669 -8.81 -1.76 25.04
C SER A 669 -7.48 -1.06 24.79
N HIS A 670 -7.46 0.04 24.04
CA HIS A 670 -6.25 0.79 23.67
C HIS A 670 -6.35 2.24 24.18
N TYR A 671 -5.39 2.65 25.00
CA TYR A 671 -5.39 3.98 25.65
C TYR A 671 -4.43 4.91 24.91
N PHE A 672 -4.91 5.50 23.83
CA PHE A 672 -4.12 6.40 22.98
C PHE A 672 -3.96 7.82 23.54
N PHE A 673 -4.89 8.24 24.38
CA PHE A 673 -5.06 9.62 24.82
C PHE A 673 -5.18 9.70 26.34
N GLY A 674 -4.96 10.90 26.88
CA GLY A 674 -5.09 11.16 28.31
C GLY A 674 -3.89 10.68 29.14
N PRO A 675 -4.00 10.73 30.47
CA PRO A 675 -2.89 10.39 31.38
C PRO A 675 -2.49 8.91 31.32
N ASP A 676 -3.44 8.04 30.96
CA ASP A 676 -3.25 6.59 30.84
C ASP A 676 -2.52 6.19 29.53
N HIS A 677 -2.11 7.13 28.70
CA HIS A 677 -1.37 6.78 27.48
C HIS A 677 0.08 6.37 27.73
N ARG A 678 0.60 6.47 28.96
CA ARG A 678 2.00 6.15 29.29
C ARG A 678 2.09 5.68 30.73
N THR A 679 2.84 4.59 30.94
CA THR A 679 3.21 4.11 32.28
C THR A 679 4.64 4.51 32.64
N ALA A 680 4.97 4.58 33.93
CA ALA A 680 6.34 4.80 34.39
C ALA A 680 7.35 3.81 33.80
N GLN A 681 6.99 2.52 33.71
CA GLN A 681 7.85 1.48 33.13
C GLN A 681 8.10 1.69 31.64
N LEU A 682 7.06 2.11 30.91
CA LEU A 682 7.21 2.47 29.51
C LEU A 682 8.17 3.66 29.39
N GLU A 683 7.94 4.75 30.12
CA GLU A 683 8.83 5.94 30.10
C GLU A 683 10.28 5.61 30.46
N GLU A 684 10.51 4.74 31.44
CA GLU A 684 11.85 4.27 31.81
C GLU A 684 12.55 3.61 30.61
N ILE A 685 11.87 2.68 29.93
CA ILE A 685 12.43 2.02 28.75
C ILE A 685 12.61 3.00 27.60
N LEU A 686 11.67 3.93 27.39
CA LEU A 686 11.80 4.98 26.38
C LEU A 686 13.01 5.88 26.60
N SER A 687 13.39 6.14 27.86
CA SER A 687 14.56 6.96 28.18
C SER A 687 15.89 6.29 27.82
N ARG A 688 15.92 4.95 27.75
CA ARG A 688 17.11 4.15 27.41
C ARG A 688 17.29 3.91 25.92
N PHE A 689 16.24 4.17 25.16
CA PHE A 689 16.23 4.11 23.71
C PHE A 689 17.10 5.29 23.20
N PRO A 690 18.12 5.08 22.34
CA PRO A 690 19.05 6.13 21.87
C PRO A 690 18.38 7.24 21.05
N TYR A 691 18.59 8.53 21.38
CA TYR A 691 18.04 9.67 20.63
C TYR A 691 18.14 9.56 19.08
N VAL A 692 19.14 8.81 18.59
CA VAL A 692 19.34 8.32 17.23
C VAL A 692 18.17 7.45 16.73
N GLY A 693 17.09 8.11 16.35
CA GLY A 693 16.08 7.62 15.41
C GLY A 693 14.87 6.94 16.04
N PHE A 694 14.08 7.63 16.85
CA PHE A 694 12.73 7.13 17.23
C PHE A 694 11.61 7.63 16.37
N SER A 695 10.78 6.71 15.89
CA SER A 695 9.38 6.94 15.55
C SER A 695 8.67 5.58 15.69
N LEU A 696 7.81 5.29 16.65
CA LEU A 696 6.68 6.07 17.08
C LEU A 696 6.12 5.41 18.34
N LEU A 697 5.94 6.22 19.38
CA LEU A 697 5.72 5.74 20.73
C LEU A 697 4.32 6.15 21.13
N VAL A 698 3.38 5.23 20.91
CA VAL A 698 2.10 5.28 21.58
C VAL A 698 2.23 4.32 22.74
N GLY A 699 2.30 4.84 23.96
CA GLY A 699 1.98 3.97 25.06
C GLY A 699 0.51 3.61 24.92
N GLN A 700 0.26 2.33 24.77
CA GLN A 700 -1.06 1.79 24.93
C GLN A 700 -0.97 0.82 26.07
N HIS A 701 -1.88 1.01 27.02
CA HIS A 701 -2.25 -0.08 27.89
C HIS A 701 -3.00 -1.10 27.05
N LEU A 702 -2.55 -2.36 27.07
CA LEU A 702 -3.49 -3.44 26.87
C LEU A 702 -4.10 -3.79 28.22
N ARG A 703 -5.43 -3.79 28.30
CA ARG A 703 -6.15 -4.76 29.11
C ARG A 703 -6.75 -5.79 28.18
N HIS A 704 -6.27 -7.01 28.30
CA HIS A 704 -6.90 -8.19 27.73
C HIS A 704 -7.76 -8.81 28.82
N VAL A 705 -9.05 -8.83 28.55
CA VAL A 705 -10.06 -9.61 29.25
C VAL A 705 -10.52 -10.66 28.25
N SER A 706 -10.34 -11.94 28.55
CA SER A 706 -10.88 -13.05 27.76
C SER A 706 -11.75 -13.93 28.63
N ILE A 707 -13.05 -13.71 28.71
CA ILE A 707 -14.05 -14.65 29.26
C ILE A 707 -15.38 -14.41 28.52
N LEU A 708 -16.25 -15.36 28.14
CA LEU A 708 -16.70 -16.65 28.66
C LEU A 708 -17.11 -17.49 27.44
N THR A 709 -16.75 -18.75 27.39
CA THR A 709 -17.58 -19.75 26.70
C THR A 709 -18.70 -20.11 27.65
N THR A 710 -19.95 -19.83 27.31
CA THR A 710 -21.07 -20.31 28.11
C THR A 710 -21.57 -21.67 27.60
N ARG A 711 -21.64 -22.61 28.56
CA ARG A 711 -22.16 -23.97 28.43
C ARG A 711 -23.63 -23.95 27.97
N ARG A 712 -23.99 -25.00 27.22
CA ARG A 712 -25.36 -25.48 27.03
C ARG A 712 -26.07 -25.57 28.40
N VAL A 713 -27.07 -24.74 28.66
CA VAL A 713 -27.99 -25.00 29.78
C VAL A 713 -28.86 -26.18 29.34
N THR A 714 -28.40 -27.40 29.59
CA THR A 714 -29.29 -28.56 29.49
C THR A 714 -30.26 -28.49 30.66
N GLU A 715 -31.57 -28.64 30.39
CA GLU A 715 -32.71 -28.59 31.32
C GLU A 715 -32.59 -29.49 32.58
N ALA A 716 -31.51 -30.25 32.75
CA ALA A 716 -31.31 -31.17 33.87
C ALA A 716 -30.86 -30.52 35.20
N GLU A 717 -30.49 -29.23 35.23
CA GLU A 717 -30.07 -28.55 36.49
C GLU A 717 -31.23 -27.83 37.23
N LYS A 718 -32.47 -27.90 36.73
CA LYS A 718 -33.66 -27.40 37.44
C LYS A 718 -34.35 -28.41 38.37
N SER A 719 -33.89 -29.66 38.41
CA SER A 719 -34.51 -30.68 39.26
C SER A 719 -33.50 -31.74 39.70
N ARG A 720 -33.01 -31.66 40.95
CA ARG A 720 -32.54 -32.80 41.74
C ARG A 720 -32.25 -32.39 43.18
N GLU A 721 -33.29 -32.46 44.01
CA GLU A 721 -33.15 -32.92 45.40
C GLU A 721 -32.76 -34.41 45.42
N PRO A 722 -32.11 -34.92 46.48
CA PRO A 722 -31.59 -36.28 46.50
C PRO A 722 -32.63 -37.26 47.03
N ALA A 723 -32.94 -38.29 46.25
CA ALA A 723 -33.59 -39.50 46.74
C ALA A 723 -32.95 -40.73 46.10
N GLY A 724 -32.72 -41.74 46.92
CA GLY A 724 -31.75 -42.81 46.70
C GLY A 724 -32.15 -43.90 45.72
N GLY A 725 -31.14 -44.68 45.34
CA GLY A 725 -31.24 -46.14 45.39
C GLY A 725 -31.40 -46.92 44.08
N VAL A 726 -30.40 -47.77 43.85
CA VAL A 726 -30.54 -49.21 43.53
C VAL A 726 -30.72 -49.65 42.05
N TRP A 727 -29.63 -50.27 41.56
CA TRP A 727 -29.48 -51.48 40.72
C TRP A 727 -29.66 -51.50 39.18
N ALA A 728 -28.55 -51.94 38.56
CA ALA A 728 -28.39 -53.03 37.59
C ALA A 728 -28.84 -52.93 36.12
N GLY A 729 -27.85 -53.10 35.23
CA GLY A 729 -27.82 -54.26 34.34
C GLY A 729 -28.20 -54.08 32.87
N GLY A 730 -27.23 -54.31 31.98
CA GLY A 730 -27.43 -55.26 30.88
C GLY A 730 -27.83 -54.76 29.48
N ARG A 731 -26.82 -54.69 28.60
CA ARG A 731 -26.71 -55.39 27.30
C ARG A 731 -27.74 -55.13 26.15
N THR A 732 -27.15 -54.55 25.08
CA THR A 732 -27.04 -55.06 23.68
C THR A 732 -28.23 -55.07 22.70
N HIS A 733 -27.82 -54.82 21.43
CA HIS A 733 -28.35 -55.34 20.15
C HIS A 733 -29.55 -54.60 19.53
N HIS A 734 -29.69 -54.46 18.21
CA HIS A 734 -28.84 -54.58 17.02
C HIS A 734 -29.70 -54.13 15.83
N ARG A 735 -29.07 -53.55 14.80
CA ARG A 735 -29.26 -53.81 13.36
C ARG A 735 -30.45 -53.22 12.56
N ARG A 736 -30.00 -52.80 11.35
CA ARG A 736 -30.58 -52.90 9.99
C ARG A 736 -31.54 -51.78 9.58
N CYS A 737 -31.60 -51.34 8.32
CA CYS A 737 -30.76 -51.35 7.11
C CYS A 737 -31.66 -50.81 5.98
N LEU A 738 -31.04 -50.36 4.86
CA LEU A 738 -31.58 -50.20 3.49
C LEU A 738 -32.24 -48.84 3.15
N PHE A 739 -31.60 -48.02 2.29
CA PHE A 739 -31.65 -47.97 0.78
C PHE A 739 -33.00 -47.35 0.31
N ALA A 740 -33.11 -46.40 -0.63
CA ALA A 740 -32.24 -45.93 -1.71
C ALA A 740 -32.78 -44.62 -2.37
N LEU A 741 -31.91 -44.04 -3.22
CA LEU A 741 -32.15 -43.47 -4.56
C LEU A 741 -32.72 -42.04 -4.79
N ARG A 742 -31.86 -41.29 -5.51
CA ARG A 742 -31.98 -40.09 -6.34
C ARG A 742 -33.33 -39.83 -7.02
N LEU A 743 -33.65 -38.53 -7.21
CA LEU A 743 -33.93 -37.94 -8.53
C LEU A 743 -33.81 -36.40 -8.51
N THR A 744 -33.25 -35.86 -9.59
CA THR A 744 -33.06 -34.45 -9.97
C THR A 744 -34.31 -33.85 -10.63
N HIS A 745 -34.62 -32.56 -10.42
CA HIS A 745 -34.92 -31.61 -11.52
C HIS A 745 -35.07 -30.14 -11.08
N CYS A 746 -34.70 -29.25 -12.01
CA CYS A 746 -34.77 -27.80 -12.05
C CYS A 746 -36.19 -27.20 -11.89
N GLN A 747 -36.27 -25.92 -11.47
CA GLN A 747 -36.92 -24.83 -12.22
C GLN A 747 -36.83 -23.48 -11.47
N THR A 748 -36.34 -22.44 -12.16
CA THR A 748 -36.77 -21.03 -12.00
C THR A 748 -38.07 -20.83 -12.80
N PRO A 749 -38.90 -19.79 -12.54
CA PRO A 749 -38.75 -18.53 -13.28
C PRO A 749 -39.30 -17.23 -12.62
N ALA A 750 -38.94 -16.12 -13.27
CA ALA A 750 -39.76 -14.93 -13.61
C ALA A 750 -39.90 -13.70 -12.69
N THR A 751 -39.47 -12.59 -13.30
CA THR A 751 -39.79 -11.15 -13.20
C THR A 751 -41.27 -10.76 -13.32
N VAL A 752 -41.69 -9.68 -12.64
CA VAL A 752 -42.78 -8.76 -13.06
C VAL A 752 -42.48 -7.30 -12.63
N SER A 753 -42.87 -6.36 -13.49
CA SER A 753 -42.66 -4.90 -13.50
C SER A 753 -43.93 -4.06 -13.21
N ALA A 754 -43.74 -2.75 -12.97
CA ALA A 754 -44.68 -1.59 -13.04
C ALA A 754 -45.66 -1.40 -11.85
N GLY A 755 -46.10 -0.22 -11.40
CA GLY A 755 -46.02 1.21 -11.81
C GLY A 755 -47.10 2.04 -11.04
N LEU A 756 -47.08 3.39 -11.17
CA LEU A 756 -47.97 4.47 -10.59
C LEU A 756 -47.65 4.93 -9.14
N VAL A 757 -47.39 6.21 -8.78
CA VAL A 757 -47.87 7.60 -9.10
C VAL A 757 -49.03 8.12 -8.21
N ALA A 758 -48.71 9.19 -7.45
CA ALA A 758 -49.51 10.38 -7.06
C ALA A 758 -49.95 10.62 -5.59
N SER A 759 -49.43 11.76 -5.08
CA SER A 759 -50.10 12.88 -4.36
C SER A 759 -50.34 12.83 -2.84
N LEU A 760 -49.74 13.77 -2.09
CA LEU A 760 -50.41 14.95 -1.49
C LEU A 760 -49.46 15.78 -0.58
N ALA A 761 -49.84 17.06 -0.39
CA ALA A 761 -49.02 18.20 0.04
C ALA A 761 -49.23 18.64 1.51
N HIS A 762 -48.50 19.72 1.88
CA HIS A 762 -48.55 20.57 3.09
C HIS A 762 -47.75 20.07 4.32
N ALA A 763 -47.04 20.89 5.12
CA ALA A 763 -47.11 22.33 5.35
C ALA A 763 -45.75 22.95 5.74
N THR A 764 -45.68 24.26 5.54
CA THR A 764 -44.65 25.26 5.85
C THR A 764 -44.45 25.54 7.34
N HIS A 765 -43.22 25.91 7.74
CA HIS A 765 -42.99 27.00 8.71
C HIS A 765 -41.60 27.62 8.51
N ALA A 766 -41.60 28.89 8.11
CA ALA A 766 -40.44 29.77 8.08
C ALA A 766 -40.48 30.69 9.31
N SER A 767 -39.32 31.07 9.83
CA SER A 767 -39.17 32.13 10.84
C SER A 767 -37.94 32.95 10.48
N THR A 768 -38.19 34.15 9.96
CA THR A 768 -37.27 35.27 9.76
C THR A 768 -37.12 36.07 11.06
N VAL A 769 -35.90 36.52 11.39
CA VAL A 769 -35.67 37.67 12.27
C VAL A 769 -34.59 38.56 11.67
N ASP A 770 -34.91 39.85 11.69
CA ASP A 770 -34.31 40.97 10.99
C ASP A 770 -33.09 41.60 11.69
N ILE A 771 -32.38 42.40 10.89
CA ILE A 771 -31.12 43.11 11.13
C ILE A 771 -31.33 44.41 11.94
N GLN A 772 -30.34 44.81 12.77
CA GLN A 772 -30.10 46.23 13.07
C GLN A 772 -28.62 46.62 12.89
N ARG A 773 -28.43 47.68 12.09
CA ARG A 773 -27.19 48.40 11.76
C ARG A 773 -26.82 49.42 12.84
N THR A 774 -25.52 49.66 13.02
CA THR A 774 -24.95 50.96 13.42
C THR A 774 -23.61 51.17 12.68
N ASP A 775 -23.39 52.37 12.12
CA ASP A 775 -22.15 52.85 11.44
C ASP A 775 -21.53 54.01 12.27
N PRO A 776 -20.39 54.66 11.88
CA PRO A 776 -18.98 54.29 12.03
C PRO A 776 -18.19 55.38 12.82
N PRO A 777 -16.81 55.38 12.90
CA PRO A 777 -16.04 56.15 11.90
C PRO A 777 -14.56 55.71 11.62
N GLN A 778 -14.12 56.06 10.39
CA GLN A 778 -12.80 56.55 9.91
C GLN A 778 -11.49 55.72 10.03
N GLU A 779 -10.88 55.50 8.84
CA GLU A 779 -9.48 55.08 8.57
C GLU A 779 -8.42 56.14 8.91
N PRO A 780 -7.13 55.75 9.10
CA PRO A 780 -6.16 55.97 8.02
C PRO A 780 -5.12 54.84 7.78
N ARG A 781 -4.48 54.93 6.61
CA ARG A 781 -3.59 53.99 5.91
C ARG A 781 -2.21 53.70 6.54
N ALA A 782 -1.70 52.52 6.16
CA ALA A 782 -0.31 52.13 5.85
C ALA A 782 0.72 51.89 6.99
N SER A 783 1.14 50.63 7.15
CA SER A 783 2.49 50.13 6.80
C SER A 783 2.94 48.91 7.64
N ARG A 784 3.60 47.97 6.95
CA ARG A 784 4.54 46.92 7.39
C ARG A 784 4.57 46.44 8.87
N SER A 785 4.52 45.11 8.94
CA SER A 785 5.19 44.19 9.89
C SER A 785 4.41 43.73 11.13
N LEU A 786 4.74 42.50 11.52
CA LEU A 786 4.46 41.78 12.77
C LEU A 786 3.16 40.96 12.80
N TRP A 787 3.33 39.66 12.52
CA TRP A 787 2.49 38.63 13.12
C TRP A 787 3.38 37.62 13.84
N SER A 788 3.75 37.94 15.08
CA SER A 788 4.09 36.92 16.07
C SER A 788 2.76 36.34 16.57
N TRP A 789 2.37 35.17 16.09
CA TRP A 789 1.31 34.42 16.74
C TRP A 789 1.86 33.84 18.04
N GLU A 790 1.29 34.30 19.15
CA GLU A 790 1.50 33.67 20.45
C GLU A 790 1.10 32.21 20.37
N ARG A 791 2.10 31.40 20.71
CA ARG A 791 2.13 29.95 20.65
C ARG A 791 1.33 29.38 21.84
N LYS A 792 0.00 29.43 21.78
CA LYS A 792 -0.87 28.69 22.70
C LYS A 792 -1.99 28.01 21.91
N ASP A 793 -2.06 26.68 22.07
CA ASP A 793 -3.19 25.81 21.75
C ASP A 793 -3.46 25.41 20.29
N PHE A 794 -2.41 25.11 19.51
CA PHE A 794 -2.50 24.26 18.30
C PHE A 794 -1.72 22.93 18.41
N SER A 795 -1.42 22.48 19.64
CA SER A 795 -0.70 21.23 19.92
C SER A 795 -1.60 19.98 20.02
N PHE A 796 -2.90 20.11 19.76
CA PHE A 796 -3.86 19.02 19.96
C PHE A 796 -4.09 18.13 18.73
N LEU A 797 -3.77 18.61 17.52
CA LEU A 797 -4.02 17.88 16.26
C LEU A 797 -2.81 17.11 15.71
N THR A 798 -1.59 17.40 16.20
CA THR A 798 -0.33 16.86 15.63
C THR A 798 0.23 15.63 16.35
N ARG A 799 -0.46 15.06 17.34
CA ARG A 799 0.09 13.96 18.17
C ARG A 799 -0.39 12.55 17.84
N SER A 800 -1.22 12.33 16.82
CA SER A 800 -1.95 11.04 16.71
C SER A 800 -2.22 10.52 15.29
N CYS A 801 -1.58 11.05 14.25
CA CYS A 801 -1.76 10.59 12.87
C CYS A 801 -0.68 9.57 12.49
N PHE A 802 -0.90 8.28 12.73
CA PHE A 802 0.21 7.33 12.87
C PHE A 802 0.01 5.91 12.33
N PHE A 803 -1.07 5.60 11.63
CA PHE A 803 -1.56 4.22 11.54
C PHE A 803 -1.75 3.61 10.15
N PHE A 804 -1.29 4.24 9.06
CA PHE A 804 -1.33 3.61 7.73
C PHE A 804 0.04 3.19 7.18
N TYR A 805 0.29 1.87 7.20
CA TYR A 805 1.34 1.18 6.43
C TYR A 805 0.92 -0.15 5.85
#